data_AF-A0A6A5H0V9-F1
#
_entry.id   AF-A0A6A5H0V9-F1
#
_cell.length_a   1.000
_cell.length_b   1.000
_cell.length_c   1.000
_cell.angle_alpha   90.00
_cell.angle_beta   90.00
_cell.angle_gamma   90.00
#
_symmetry.space_group_name_H-M   'P 1'
#
loop_
_entity.id
_entity.type
_entity.pdbx_description
1 polymer ?
#
loop_
_entity_poly.entity_id
_entity_poly.type
_entity_poly.pdbx_seq_one_letter_code
_entity_poly.pdbx_strand_id
1 'polypeptide(L)'
;MKPRLIFHFFAYSFLLPCISSLPCSYQNPRIEDVLLEVPIEHRHAHRHRRSSDTEAPPEVEKFAPLRIQLHYDKSIQNLTAEVQNFVNTTLLPEAVGYWENALRVRPMKTPIRLRRKCISSFYYYKQGMRNVACDKGCREHTTCGEADIPADHLLDCLACNNTDDCQTSGEMGEGVKDSDFILYVTAHNSKRCEGPETLSYAAHCQQEADFDRPIAGNVNLCPNALSVHNHDYEILTSTVKHEILHALGFSVGLYAFFRDKDGKPRTKRNRYGRPTSLNKQKGYYDWDSNTITTVLREDWWTGEGKVIHPIHMMVTPKVREEARRHFGCDQLEGAELENQGGEGTYLTHWEKRAYENEAMTGTHTQNPVYSRLTLAFLEDTGWYQPNYEVAEDLHWGKELGCDFAMKSCGEWIHQKRILGEDAYPYCSDIKHDGTKSMAITRCTSQRDSLALCNLIPFQKELPSQYRNFMSLPGVSPDGAKYYGGSVEMADYCPFLQEFEWKLLDKEQHKDSRCELEGNGKGGEDILEVYGENSKCFEFPKPWTERKCGRIRVLSHYMAGCYEYQCTNGTLYVGSYNATDMYPCYAENQKVHIKKVVDGWLREGSLICPKCSDYCNNCGPPIVIPDYIGDSELDEPCSAFSRFSIFGLLLFYLVFL
;
A
#
# COMPACT_ATOMS: atom_id res chain seq x y z
N MET A 1 -66.09 1.10 0.20
CA MET A 1 -65.08 0.93 1.26
C MET A 1 -64.20 -0.27 0.89
N LYS A 2 -62.97 -0.01 0.46
CA LYS A 2 -61.92 -1.01 0.15
C LYS A 2 -60.73 -0.67 1.03
N PRO A 3 -60.14 -1.59 1.81
CA PRO A 3 -58.96 -1.29 2.60
C PRO A 3 -57.71 -1.31 1.72
N ARG A 4 -56.90 -0.25 1.84
CA ARG A 4 -55.61 -0.09 1.15
C ARG A 4 -54.55 -0.96 1.83
N LEU A 5 -53.91 -1.85 1.07
CA LEU A 5 -52.64 -2.46 1.45
C LEU A 5 -51.55 -1.38 1.44
N ILE A 6 -50.91 -1.16 2.59
CA ILE A 6 -49.69 -0.36 2.70
C ILE A 6 -48.52 -1.36 2.58
N PHE A 7 -47.90 -1.41 1.41
CA PHE A 7 -46.58 -2.03 1.24
C PHE A 7 -45.53 -1.05 1.74
N HIS A 8 -44.89 -1.35 2.87
CA HIS A 8 -43.66 -0.67 3.27
C HIS A 8 -42.49 -1.21 2.44
N PHE A 9 -42.21 -0.55 1.30
CA PHE A 9 -40.91 -0.59 0.67
C PHE A 9 -39.95 0.28 1.49
N PHE A 10 -39.05 -0.33 2.25
CA PHE A 10 -37.84 0.34 2.70
C PHE A 10 -36.91 0.51 1.49
N ALA A 11 -37.07 1.63 0.79
CA ALA A 11 -36.08 2.08 -0.18
C ALA A 11 -34.90 2.69 0.60
N TYR A 12 -33.84 1.92 0.79
CA TYR A 12 -32.55 2.48 1.17
C TYR A 12 -32.01 3.27 -0.03
N SER A 13 -32.12 4.59 0.04
CA SER A 13 -31.44 5.51 -0.87
C SER A 13 -29.94 5.43 -0.60
N PHE A 14 -29.24 4.58 -1.36
CA PHE A 14 -27.79 4.57 -1.44
C PHE A 14 -27.34 5.80 -2.24
N LEU A 15 -27.07 6.91 -1.56
CA LEU A 15 -26.03 7.80 -2.04
C LEU A 15 -24.71 7.05 -1.87
N LEU A 16 -24.14 6.58 -2.97
CA LEU A 16 -22.84 5.91 -3.04
C LEU A 16 -21.75 7.00 -3.05
N PRO A 17 -20.99 7.23 -1.96
CA PRO A 17 -19.64 7.72 -2.10
C PRO A 17 -18.73 6.54 -2.47
N CYS A 18 -17.72 6.83 -3.29
CA CYS A 18 -16.59 5.97 -3.64
C CYS A 18 -16.04 5.21 -2.42
N ILE A 19 -15.50 4.02 -2.66
CA ILE A 19 -14.54 3.43 -1.72
C ILE A 19 -13.37 4.40 -1.62
N SER A 20 -12.96 4.72 -0.39
CA SER A 20 -11.80 5.53 -0.06
C SER A 20 -10.52 4.74 -0.34
N SER A 21 -9.84 5.06 -1.45
CA SER A 21 -8.42 4.77 -1.61
C SER A 21 -7.69 6.00 -1.08
N LEU A 22 -6.82 5.88 -0.07
CA LEU A 22 -6.11 7.03 0.49
C LEU A 22 -4.97 7.43 -0.46
N PRO A 23 -5.04 8.53 -1.22
CA PRO A 23 -3.95 8.95 -2.07
C PRO A 23 -2.79 9.50 -1.25
N CYS A 24 -1.58 9.20 -1.68
CA CYS A 24 -0.38 9.78 -1.11
C CYS A 24 -0.38 11.31 -1.33
N SER A 25 -0.14 12.06 -0.26
CA SER A 25 -0.07 13.54 -0.27
C SER A 25 1.37 14.05 -0.40
N TYR A 26 2.30 13.17 -0.76
CA TYR A 26 3.70 13.51 -0.94
C TYR A 26 3.84 14.70 -1.91
N GLN A 27 4.80 15.57 -1.61
CA GLN A 27 5.19 16.65 -2.51
C GLN A 27 6.70 16.72 -2.53
N ASN A 28 7.25 16.60 -3.74
CA ASN A 28 8.69 16.68 -3.91
C ASN A 28 9.22 18.05 -3.44
N PRO A 29 10.20 18.10 -2.52
CA PRO A 29 10.81 19.36 -2.13
C PRO A 29 11.48 19.99 -3.35
N ARG A 30 11.32 21.30 -3.52
CA ARG A 30 12.02 22.01 -4.60
C ARG A 30 13.49 22.10 -4.27
N ILE A 31 14.34 22.15 -5.29
CA ILE A 31 15.78 22.17 -5.10
C ILE A 31 16.27 23.40 -4.33
N GLU A 32 15.52 24.51 -4.34
CA GLU A 32 15.79 25.70 -3.52
C GLU A 32 15.52 25.51 -2.03
N ASP A 33 14.67 24.53 -1.67
CA ASP A 33 14.31 24.20 -0.29
C ASP A 33 15.26 23.16 0.33
N VAL A 34 16.00 22.43 -0.52
CA VAL A 34 16.96 21.40 -0.13
C VAL A 34 18.37 21.97 -0.03
N LEU A 35 19.01 21.79 1.13
CA LEU A 35 20.40 22.17 1.31
C LEU A 35 21.32 21.00 0.94
N LEU A 36 22.00 21.15 -0.19
CA LEU A 36 23.01 20.22 -0.68
C LEU A 36 24.38 20.47 -0.02
N GLU A 37 25.26 19.49 -0.19
CA GLU A 37 26.68 19.58 0.18
C GLU A 37 26.89 19.89 1.66
N VAL A 38 26.16 19.20 2.52
CA VAL A 38 26.45 19.21 3.95
C VAL A 38 27.80 18.53 4.17
N PRO A 39 28.80 19.22 4.74
CA PRO A 39 30.12 18.65 4.97
C PRO A 39 30.04 17.48 5.94
N ILE A 40 30.68 16.36 5.60
CA ILE A 40 30.93 15.27 6.53
C ILE A 40 32.41 15.26 6.86
N GLU A 41 32.75 15.27 8.14
CA GLU A 41 34.11 14.99 8.59
C GLU A 41 34.37 13.47 8.53
N HIS A 42 34.55 12.94 7.32
CA HIS A 42 35.24 11.68 7.22
C HIS A 42 36.70 11.95 7.61
N ARG A 43 37.24 11.20 8.57
CA ARG A 43 38.70 11.09 8.76
C ARG A 43 39.32 10.44 7.51
N HIS A 44 39.31 11.13 6.38
CA HIS A 44 40.14 10.79 5.25
C HIS A 44 41.50 11.41 5.55
N ALA A 45 42.51 10.54 5.70
CA ALA A 45 43.90 10.95 5.73
C ALA A 45 44.11 11.91 4.56
N HIS A 46 44.37 13.18 4.89
CA HIS A 46 44.57 14.21 3.89
C HIS A 46 45.57 13.71 2.86
N ARG A 47 45.17 13.85 1.60
CA ARG A 47 46.04 13.77 0.42
C ARG A 47 47.01 14.95 0.44
N HIS A 48 47.78 15.10 1.52
CA HIS A 48 48.99 15.92 1.54
C HIS A 48 50.06 15.10 0.84
N ARG A 49 50.23 15.41 -0.44
CA ARG A 49 51.32 14.90 -1.26
C ARG A 49 52.65 15.38 -0.68
N ARG A 50 53.32 14.54 0.12
CA ARG A 50 54.76 14.26 0.06
C ARG A 50 55.20 13.19 1.07
N SER A 51 55.86 12.17 0.54
CA SER A 51 56.78 11.20 1.17
C SER A 51 56.24 9.77 1.40
N SER A 52 56.73 8.88 0.52
CA SER A 52 57.27 7.53 0.75
C SER A 52 56.59 6.55 1.72
N ASP A 53 56.21 5.43 1.12
CA ASP A 53 56.20 4.05 1.62
C ASP A 53 55.03 3.54 2.47
N THR A 54 54.52 2.40 1.97
CA THR A 54 53.46 1.50 2.48
C THR A 54 52.01 1.99 2.33
N GLU A 55 51.47 1.82 1.12
CA GLU A 55 50.01 1.76 0.89
C GLU A 55 49.44 0.54 1.63
N ALA A 56 48.86 0.77 2.80
CA ALA A 56 47.92 -0.18 3.39
C ALA A 56 46.74 -0.36 2.41
N PRO A 57 46.18 -1.57 2.28
CA PRO A 57 45.00 -1.79 1.42
C PRO A 57 43.89 -0.82 1.85
N PRO A 58 43.09 -0.27 0.91
CA PRO A 58 41.94 0.54 1.27
C PRO A 58 41.06 -0.28 2.22
N GLU A 59 40.85 0.24 3.43
CA GLU A 59 39.98 -0.36 4.42
C GLU A 59 38.60 -0.48 3.77
N VAL A 60 38.10 -1.72 3.58
CA VAL A 60 36.78 -1.96 3.01
C VAL A 60 35.77 -1.22 3.88
N GLU A 61 35.16 -0.16 3.35
CA GLU A 61 34.15 0.62 4.08
C GLU A 61 32.99 -0.32 4.45
N LYS A 62 32.92 -0.68 5.74
CA LYS A 62 31.90 -1.58 6.26
C LYS A 62 30.60 -0.80 6.44
N PHE A 63 29.56 -1.28 5.77
CA PHE A 63 28.20 -0.88 6.05
C PHE A 63 27.82 -1.33 7.47
N ALA A 64 27.08 -0.47 8.20
CA ALA A 64 26.60 -0.70 9.55
C ALA A 64 25.09 -0.39 9.63
N PRO A 65 24.35 -0.89 10.65
CA PRO A 65 22.94 -0.54 10.86
C PRO A 65 22.70 0.96 10.75
N LEU A 66 21.69 1.34 9.96
CA LEU A 66 21.24 2.73 9.85
C LEU A 66 20.76 3.21 11.23
N ARG A 67 21.20 4.39 11.65
CA ARG A 67 20.77 5.04 12.89
C ARG A 67 19.97 6.30 12.58
N ILE A 68 18.68 6.29 12.86
CA ILE A 68 17.77 7.42 12.63
C ILE A 68 17.51 8.11 13.97
N GLN A 69 17.95 9.36 14.10
CA GLN A 69 17.66 10.14 15.29
C GLN A 69 16.33 10.89 15.09
N LEU A 70 15.35 10.58 15.94
CA LEU A 70 14.09 11.32 16.01
C LEU A 70 14.28 12.64 16.76
N HIS A 71 13.77 13.73 16.19
CA HIS A 71 13.69 15.04 16.85
C HIS A 71 12.24 15.55 16.81
N TYR A 72 11.60 15.58 17.97
CA TYR A 72 10.20 15.97 18.11
C TYR A 72 10.06 17.48 18.28
N ASP A 73 9.28 18.08 17.39
CA ASP A 73 8.87 19.48 17.51
C ASP A 73 7.86 19.68 18.65
N LYS A 74 7.73 20.92 19.13
CA LYS A 74 6.76 21.31 20.16
C LYS A 74 5.31 21.00 19.75
N SER A 75 5.01 20.97 18.45
CA SER A 75 3.68 20.59 17.94
C SER A 75 3.19 19.23 18.45
N ILE A 76 4.08 18.28 18.71
CA ILE A 76 3.74 16.96 19.27
C ILE A 76 3.20 17.07 20.70
N GLN A 77 3.59 18.10 21.45
CA GLN A 77 3.09 18.36 22.81
C GLN A 77 1.66 18.93 22.82
N ASN A 78 1.16 19.38 21.67
CA ASN A 78 -0.21 19.90 21.54
C ASN A 78 -1.23 18.78 21.30
N LEU A 79 -0.78 17.54 21.09
CA LEU A 79 -1.65 16.36 20.96
C LEU A 79 -2.22 15.95 22.33
N THR A 80 -3.28 15.13 22.32
CA THR A 80 -3.78 14.54 23.57
C THR A 80 -2.72 13.61 24.17
N ALA A 81 -2.71 13.45 25.50
CA ALA A 81 -1.70 12.64 26.19
C ALA A 81 -1.65 11.18 25.67
N GLU A 82 -2.82 10.63 25.32
CA GLU A 82 -2.96 9.29 24.76
C GLU A 82 -2.30 9.18 23.37
N VAL A 83 -2.64 10.09 22.45
CA VAL A 83 -2.06 10.12 21.09
C VAL A 83 -0.58 10.45 21.14
N GLN A 84 -0.16 11.36 22.01
CA GLN A 84 1.25 11.69 22.21
C GLN A 84 2.04 10.46 22.68
N ASN A 85 1.51 9.71 23.64
CA ASN A 85 2.14 8.48 24.11
C ASN A 85 2.23 7.44 22.99
N PHE A 86 1.15 7.25 22.22
CA PHE A 86 1.11 6.38 21.06
C PHE A 86 2.17 6.74 20.00
N VAL A 87 2.28 8.02 19.64
CA VAL A 87 3.26 8.53 18.67
C VAL A 87 4.70 8.31 19.15
N ASN A 88 4.97 8.56 20.43
CA ASN A 88 6.31 8.51 21.00
C ASN A 88 6.81 7.11 21.32
N THR A 89 5.90 6.19 21.69
CA THR A 89 6.27 4.87 22.20
C THR A 89 5.98 3.72 21.24
N THR A 90 5.11 3.95 20.24
CA THR A 90 4.63 2.91 19.33
C THR A 90 4.85 3.29 17.87
N LEU A 91 4.09 4.26 17.34
CA LEU A 91 4.00 4.54 15.91
C LEU A 91 5.36 4.86 15.25
N LEU A 92 6.07 5.88 15.75
CA LEU A 92 7.36 6.28 15.17
C LEU A 92 8.49 5.31 15.49
N PRO A 93 8.65 4.80 16.73
CA PRO A 93 9.65 3.77 17.01
C PRO A 93 9.50 2.51 16.14
N GLU A 94 8.28 2.04 15.88
CA GLU A 94 8.06 0.88 15.00
C GLU A 94 8.41 1.20 13.54
N ALA A 95 7.91 2.31 13.01
CA ALA A 95 8.17 2.71 11.63
C ALA A 95 9.66 2.98 11.36
N VAL A 96 10.34 3.65 12.29
CA VAL A 96 11.80 3.88 12.23
C VAL A 96 12.57 2.58 12.42
N GLY A 97 12.19 1.78 13.42
CA GLY A 97 12.86 0.51 13.73
C GLY A 97 12.83 -0.46 12.55
N TYR A 98 11.75 -0.45 11.74
CA TYR A 98 11.71 -1.18 10.48
C TYR A 98 12.86 -0.77 9.55
N TRP A 99 13.05 0.54 9.30
CA TRP A 99 14.10 1.03 8.39
C TRP A 99 15.52 0.85 8.95
N GLU A 100 15.71 0.99 10.26
CA GLU A 100 17.00 0.71 10.91
C GLU A 100 17.38 -0.78 10.81
N ASN A 101 16.38 -1.67 10.89
CA ASN A 101 16.59 -3.10 10.67
C ASN A 101 16.82 -3.43 9.19
N ALA A 102 16.02 -2.85 8.30
CA ALA A 102 16.02 -3.10 6.87
C ALA A 102 17.27 -2.54 6.17
N LEU A 103 17.90 -1.49 6.70
CA LEU A 103 18.98 -0.79 5.99
C LEU A 103 20.28 -0.80 6.77
N ARG A 104 21.37 -0.92 6.01
CA ARG A 104 22.73 -0.61 6.44
C ARG A 104 23.24 0.58 5.64
N VAL A 105 24.10 1.40 6.23
CA VAL A 105 24.72 2.57 5.61
C VAL A 105 26.22 2.63 5.89
N ARG A 106 26.93 3.46 5.14
CA ARG A 106 28.27 3.93 5.55
C ARG A 106 28.10 4.84 6.78
N PRO A 107 28.57 4.43 7.97
CA PRO A 107 28.24 5.14 9.19
C PRO A 107 28.94 6.50 9.26
N MET A 108 28.22 7.49 9.77
CA MET A 108 28.77 8.79 10.16
C MET A 108 29.71 8.60 11.35
N LYS A 109 30.96 9.05 11.18
CA LYS A 109 32.02 8.97 12.19
C LYS A 109 32.04 10.18 13.13
N THR A 110 31.38 11.26 12.75
CA THR A 110 31.31 12.53 13.48
C THR A 110 29.87 12.98 13.63
N PRO A 111 29.56 13.85 14.62
CA PRO A 111 28.22 14.36 14.79
C PRO A 111 27.72 15.08 13.54
N ILE A 112 26.48 14.82 13.12
CA ILE A 112 25.86 15.50 11.98
C ILE A 112 25.59 16.95 12.37
N ARG A 113 26.13 17.89 11.58
CA ARG A 113 25.84 19.32 11.69
C ARG A 113 25.24 19.81 10.38
N LEU A 114 24.02 20.29 10.46
CA LEU A 114 23.24 20.71 9.31
C LEU A 114 23.58 22.15 8.91
N ARG A 115 23.42 22.46 7.63
CA ARG A 115 23.67 23.81 7.11
C ARG A 115 22.51 24.74 7.42
N ARG A 116 22.84 26.02 7.62
CA ARG A 116 21.86 27.10 7.75
C ARG A 116 21.31 27.51 6.39
N LYS A 117 20.03 27.84 6.31
CA LYS A 117 19.44 28.46 5.12
C LYS A 117 20.01 29.87 4.92
N CYS A 118 20.28 30.26 3.68
CA CYS A 118 20.79 31.59 3.37
C CYS A 118 19.67 32.65 3.31
N ILE A 119 20.00 33.91 3.56
CA ILE A 119 19.04 35.02 3.46
C ILE A 119 18.57 35.15 2.00
N SER A 120 19.51 35.12 1.05
CA SER A 120 19.22 35.03 -0.37
C SER A 120 19.31 33.58 -0.86
N SER A 121 18.76 33.29 -2.05
CA SER A 121 18.89 31.98 -2.69
C SER A 121 20.24 31.75 -3.38
N PHE A 122 21.21 32.65 -3.18
CA PHE A 122 22.52 32.60 -3.82
C PHE A 122 23.59 32.03 -2.89
N TYR A 123 24.53 31.30 -3.50
CA TYR A 123 25.60 30.60 -2.80
C TYR A 123 26.93 30.79 -3.52
N TYR A 124 28.02 30.93 -2.75
CA TYR A 124 29.39 30.98 -3.26
C TYR A 124 30.11 29.66 -3.05
N TYR A 125 30.89 29.24 -4.06
CA TYR A 125 31.75 28.06 -4.00
C TYR A 125 33.20 28.53 -3.92
N LYS A 126 33.87 28.16 -2.83
CA LYS A 126 35.29 28.48 -2.68
C LYS A 126 36.14 27.41 -3.36
N GLN A 127 37.06 27.81 -4.24
CA GLN A 127 37.98 26.88 -4.88
C GLN A 127 38.81 26.14 -3.81
N GLY A 128 38.74 24.80 -3.83
CA GLY A 128 39.51 23.95 -2.92
C GLY A 128 38.84 23.63 -1.57
N MET A 129 37.66 24.18 -1.27
CA MET A 129 36.84 23.79 -0.11
C MET A 129 35.53 23.18 -0.60
N ARG A 130 35.12 22.02 -0.03
CA ARG A 130 33.77 21.43 -0.26
C ARG A 130 32.66 22.20 0.47
N ASN A 131 32.97 23.35 1.06
CA ASN A 131 32.03 24.14 1.84
C ASN A 131 31.41 25.23 0.97
N VAL A 132 30.08 25.28 0.97
CA VAL A 132 29.29 26.29 0.27
C VAL A 132 28.96 27.43 1.25
N ALA A 133 29.21 28.67 0.84
CA ALA A 133 28.95 29.85 1.65
C ALA A 133 27.67 30.58 1.20
N CYS A 134 26.96 31.19 2.15
CA CYS A 134 25.78 32.00 1.87
C CYS A 134 26.16 33.34 1.25
N ASP A 135 25.36 33.82 0.29
CA ASP A 135 25.43 35.22 -0.13
C ASP A 135 24.83 36.14 0.94
N LYS A 136 25.62 37.14 1.36
CA LYS A 136 25.29 38.18 2.35
C LYS A 136 25.08 37.74 3.80
N GLY A 137 24.57 36.53 4.04
CA GLY A 137 24.31 36.04 5.40
C GLY A 137 23.43 34.79 5.47
N CYS A 138 23.40 34.18 6.65
CA CYS A 138 22.50 33.07 6.97
C CYS A 138 21.25 33.58 7.69
N ARG A 139 20.15 32.85 7.54
CA ARG A 139 18.93 33.10 8.30
C ARG A 139 19.15 32.71 9.76
N GLU A 140 18.48 33.45 10.64
CA GLU A 140 18.43 33.14 12.07
C GLU A 140 17.79 31.76 12.32
N HIS A 141 16.65 31.52 11.66
CA HIS A 141 15.93 30.25 11.71
C HIS A 141 16.13 29.43 10.43
N THR A 142 16.42 28.15 10.60
CA THR A 142 16.54 27.17 9.51
C THR A 142 15.52 26.06 9.74
N THR A 143 14.80 25.68 8.70
CA THR A 143 13.71 24.70 8.80
C THR A 143 13.97 23.45 7.96
N CYS A 144 13.44 22.32 8.41
CA CYS A 144 13.32 21.06 7.67
C CYS A 144 11.84 20.71 7.59
N GLY A 145 11.22 20.93 6.42
CA GLY A 145 9.76 20.95 6.31
C GLY A 145 9.16 22.03 7.22
N GLU A 146 8.24 21.62 8.09
CA GLU A 146 7.57 22.50 9.06
C GLU A 146 8.32 22.62 10.40
N ALA A 147 9.35 21.80 10.63
CA ALA A 147 10.12 21.82 11.86
C ALA A 147 11.23 22.89 11.83
N ASP A 148 11.38 23.61 12.93
CA ASP A 148 12.57 24.42 13.20
C ASP A 148 13.75 23.52 13.58
N ILE A 149 14.88 23.71 12.93
CA ILE A 149 16.13 23.01 13.27
C ILE A 149 16.79 23.73 14.45
N PRO A 150 17.05 23.04 15.58
CA PRO A 150 17.72 23.65 16.73
C PRO A 150 19.11 24.19 16.39
N ALA A 151 19.51 25.29 17.03
CA ALA A 151 20.84 25.88 16.84
C ALA A 151 21.96 24.87 17.13
N ASP A 152 21.77 23.98 18.11
CA ASP A 152 22.73 22.93 18.48
C ASP A 152 22.97 21.90 17.37
N HIS A 153 22.06 21.77 16.40
CA HIS A 153 22.20 20.88 15.25
C HIS A 153 22.86 21.57 14.05
N LEU A 154 23.08 22.89 14.10
CA LEU A 154 23.52 23.69 12.96
C LEU A 154 25.02 23.96 12.98
N LEU A 155 25.59 24.05 11.78
CA LEU A 155 26.90 24.66 11.56
C LEU A 155 26.87 26.16 11.89
N ASP A 156 28.06 26.72 12.09
CA ASP A 156 28.26 28.16 12.07
C ASP A 156 27.86 28.76 10.71
N CYS A 157 27.61 30.07 10.68
CA CYS A 157 27.24 30.76 9.46
C CYS A 157 28.50 31.16 8.68
N LEU A 158 28.75 30.49 7.55
CA LEU A 158 29.72 30.96 6.56
C LEU A 158 29.02 31.81 5.51
N ALA A 159 29.30 33.11 5.49
CA ALA A 159 28.73 34.06 4.53
C ALA A 159 29.82 34.82 3.78
N CYS A 160 29.58 35.10 2.49
CA CYS A 160 30.50 35.90 1.68
C CYS A 160 29.77 37.05 0.98
N ASN A 161 30.47 38.17 0.83
CA ASN A 161 30.03 39.30 0.02
C ASN A 161 30.48 39.15 -1.44
N ASN A 162 31.62 38.52 -1.66
CA ASN A 162 32.16 38.13 -2.95
C ASN A 162 32.93 36.81 -2.80
N THR A 163 33.55 36.30 -3.86
CA THR A 163 34.18 34.97 -3.85
C THR A 163 35.38 34.84 -2.89
N ASP A 164 35.99 35.96 -2.51
CA ASP A 164 37.23 36.02 -1.73
C ASP A 164 37.03 36.58 -0.30
N ASP A 165 35.96 37.36 -0.06
CA ASP A 165 35.60 37.97 1.22
C ASP A 165 34.48 37.18 1.91
N CYS A 166 34.89 36.20 2.71
CA CYS A 166 34.02 35.31 3.47
C CYS A 166 34.30 35.44 4.96
N GLN A 167 33.23 35.52 5.76
CA GLN A 167 33.28 35.61 7.21
C GLN A 167 32.44 34.50 7.82
N THR A 168 32.96 33.92 8.90
CA THR A 168 32.23 32.98 9.74
C THR A 168 31.64 33.74 10.93
N SER A 169 30.35 33.53 11.21
CA SER A 169 29.64 34.14 12.34
C SER A 169 28.74 33.13 13.04
N GLY A 170 28.39 33.42 14.30
CA GLY A 170 27.62 32.52 15.15
C GLY A 170 28.46 31.37 15.71
N GLU A 171 27.87 30.65 16.67
CA GLU A 171 28.50 29.47 17.27
C GLU A 171 28.07 28.21 16.52
N MET A 172 29.04 27.32 16.30
CA MET A 172 28.81 26.00 15.75
C MET A 172 28.19 25.11 16.84
N GLY A 173 27.05 24.49 16.56
CA GLY A 173 26.37 23.60 17.49
C GLY A 173 27.14 22.29 17.74
N GLU A 174 26.77 21.58 18.81
CA GLU A 174 27.38 20.28 19.15
C GLU A 174 27.19 19.23 18.04
N GLY A 175 26.11 19.33 17.27
CA GLY A 175 25.70 18.36 16.27
C GLY A 175 25.05 17.12 16.88
N VAL A 176 24.36 16.35 16.04
CA VAL A 176 23.69 15.12 16.45
C VAL A 176 24.67 13.96 16.43
N LYS A 177 25.00 13.44 17.62
CA LYS A 177 25.94 12.32 17.82
C LYS A 177 25.26 11.00 17.45
N ASP A 178 26.07 10.01 17.10
CA ASP A 178 25.66 8.62 16.87
C ASP A 178 24.46 8.42 15.91
N SER A 179 24.35 9.28 14.90
CA SER A 179 23.25 9.28 13.94
C SER A 179 23.78 9.30 12.51
N ASP A 180 23.06 8.64 11.59
CA ASP A 180 23.33 8.64 10.15
C ASP A 180 22.26 9.40 9.36
N PHE A 181 21.10 9.64 9.98
CA PHE A 181 19.99 10.42 9.45
C PHE A 181 19.19 11.07 10.60
N ILE A 182 18.81 12.33 10.47
CA ILE A 182 17.98 13.04 11.44
C ILE A 182 16.57 13.20 10.88
N LEU A 183 15.55 12.70 11.59
CA LEU A 183 14.16 12.84 11.21
C LEU A 183 13.45 13.83 12.15
N TYR A 184 13.05 14.97 11.60
CA TYR A 184 12.28 15.98 12.31
C TYR A 184 10.78 15.66 12.25
N VAL A 185 10.15 15.55 13.41
CA VAL A 185 8.77 15.09 13.55
C VAL A 185 7.89 16.25 13.99
N THR A 186 6.84 16.54 13.22
CA THR A 186 5.84 17.57 13.53
C THR A 186 4.42 16.99 13.55
N ALA A 187 3.50 17.69 14.19
CA ALA A 187 2.07 17.41 14.13
C ALA A 187 1.25 18.69 13.92
N HIS A 188 1.43 19.32 12.77
CA HIS A 188 0.67 20.50 12.39
C HIS A 188 -0.50 20.15 11.47
N ASN A 189 -1.61 20.87 11.64
CA ASN A 189 -2.73 20.83 10.71
C ASN A 189 -2.46 21.78 9.53
N SER A 190 -1.51 21.39 8.67
CA SER A 190 -1.13 22.12 7.47
C SER A 190 -2.21 22.02 6.38
N LYS A 191 -2.10 22.83 5.31
CA LYS A 191 -2.96 22.69 4.12
C LYS A 191 -2.91 21.30 3.50
N ARG A 192 -1.80 20.57 3.66
CA ARG A 192 -1.66 19.19 3.16
C ARG A 192 -2.53 18.21 3.96
N CYS A 193 -2.81 18.52 5.23
CA CYS A 193 -3.71 17.78 6.10
C CYS A 193 -5.20 18.11 5.88
N GLU A 194 -5.52 19.11 5.06
CA GLU A 194 -6.92 19.43 4.72
C GLU A 194 -7.50 18.46 3.66
N GLY A 195 -6.65 17.65 3.02
CA GLY A 195 -7.09 16.56 2.16
C GLY A 195 -7.85 15.51 2.99
N PRO A 196 -9.00 15.00 2.53
CA PRO A 196 -9.88 14.12 3.32
C PRO A 196 -9.21 12.80 3.76
N GLU A 197 -8.04 12.49 3.22
CA GLU A 197 -7.39 11.17 3.28
C GLU A 197 -5.87 11.27 3.53
N THR A 198 -5.31 12.47 3.78
CA THR A 198 -3.88 12.63 4.09
C THR A 198 -3.61 12.26 5.55
N LEU A 199 -2.91 11.16 5.80
CA LEU A 199 -2.53 10.74 7.16
C LEU A 199 -1.20 11.37 7.62
N SER A 200 -0.23 11.42 6.73
CA SER A 200 1.08 12.05 6.96
C SER A 200 1.72 12.46 5.65
N TYR A 201 2.79 13.25 5.73
CA TYR A 201 3.66 13.52 4.58
C TYR A 201 5.10 13.75 5.05
N ALA A 202 6.07 13.41 4.23
CA ALA A 202 7.48 13.58 4.53
C ALA A 202 8.31 14.01 3.32
N ALA A 203 9.52 14.51 3.59
CA ALA A 203 10.49 14.86 2.58
C ALA A 203 11.90 14.87 3.15
N HIS A 204 12.90 14.76 2.28
CA HIS A 204 14.28 15.07 2.62
C HIS A 204 14.48 16.60 2.61
N CYS A 205 15.39 17.10 3.44
CA CYS A 205 15.70 18.53 3.50
C CYS A 205 17.20 18.84 3.35
N GLN A 206 18.10 17.91 3.70
CA GLN A 206 19.54 18.11 3.47
C GLN A 206 20.24 16.82 2.99
N GLN A 207 21.25 17.00 2.12
CA GLN A 207 22.05 15.93 1.53
C GLN A 207 23.55 16.13 1.81
N GLU A 208 24.26 15.03 2.06
CA GLU A 208 25.71 15.07 2.28
C GLU A 208 26.53 15.42 1.03
N ALA A 209 27.72 15.99 1.24
CA ALA A 209 28.62 16.41 0.16
C ALA A 209 29.36 15.27 -0.55
N ASP A 210 29.53 14.12 0.10
CA ASP A 210 30.46 13.09 -0.38
C ASP A 210 29.77 12.08 -1.30
N PHE A 211 28.65 11.50 -0.87
CA PHE A 211 27.88 10.53 -1.65
C PHE A 211 26.45 10.96 -2.01
N ASP A 212 26.10 12.23 -1.82
CA ASP A 212 24.79 12.82 -2.14
C ASP A 212 23.60 12.21 -1.36
N ARG A 213 23.85 11.39 -0.35
CA ARG A 213 22.83 10.73 0.47
C ARG A 213 22.02 11.75 1.27
N PRO A 214 20.68 11.61 1.37
CA PRO A 214 19.88 12.33 2.35
C PRO A 214 20.38 12.03 3.78
N ILE A 215 20.56 13.08 4.58
CA ILE A 215 21.01 12.96 5.99
C ILE A 215 20.07 13.65 6.97
N ALA A 216 19.11 14.40 6.46
CA ALA A 216 18.04 14.97 7.25
C ALA A 216 16.75 15.03 6.43
N GLY A 217 15.64 14.76 7.08
CA GLY A 217 14.31 14.87 6.52
C GLY A 217 13.28 15.19 7.61
N ASN A 218 12.04 15.40 7.19
CA ASN A 218 10.93 15.67 8.08
C ASN A 218 9.78 14.70 7.82
N VAL A 219 8.97 14.48 8.84
CA VAL A 219 7.65 13.84 8.74
C VAL A 219 6.65 14.67 9.53
N ASN A 220 5.53 15.01 8.91
CA ASN A 220 4.41 15.65 9.60
C ASN A 220 3.25 14.67 9.72
N LEU A 221 2.81 14.43 10.95
CA LEU A 221 1.63 13.62 11.27
C LEU A 221 0.39 14.53 11.30
N CYS A 222 -0.63 14.23 10.50
CA CYS A 222 -1.83 15.06 10.48
C CYS A 222 -2.68 14.78 11.73
N PRO A 223 -2.89 15.77 12.63
CA PRO A 223 -3.49 15.51 13.94
C PRO A 223 -4.88 14.87 13.90
N ASN A 224 -5.70 15.23 12.91
CA ASN A 224 -7.07 14.72 12.77
C ASN A 224 -7.12 13.26 12.27
N ALA A 225 -6.02 12.74 11.75
CA ALA A 225 -5.91 11.39 11.21
C ALA A 225 -5.30 10.39 12.23
N LEU A 226 -4.77 10.88 13.35
CA LEU A 226 -4.17 10.03 14.36
C LEU A 226 -5.24 9.34 15.19
N SER A 227 -5.21 8.01 15.18
CA SER A 227 -6.10 7.14 15.94
C SER A 227 -5.28 6.08 16.67
N VAL A 228 -5.74 5.72 17.87
CA VAL A 228 -5.15 4.66 18.71
C VAL A 228 -5.89 3.33 18.57
N HIS A 229 -6.87 3.26 17.67
CA HIS A 229 -7.62 2.04 17.43
C HIS A 229 -6.79 1.03 16.65
N ASN A 230 -6.88 -0.24 17.03
CA ASN A 230 -6.10 -1.32 16.41
C ASN A 230 -6.33 -1.43 14.89
N HIS A 231 -7.54 -1.09 14.44
CA HIS A 231 -7.89 -1.10 13.01
C HIS A 231 -7.06 -0.10 12.20
N ASP A 232 -6.85 1.10 12.76
CA ASP A 232 -6.12 2.17 12.08
C ASP A 232 -4.60 2.04 12.25
N TYR A 233 -4.17 1.28 13.27
CA TYR A 233 -2.78 1.12 13.65
C TYR A 233 -1.88 0.67 12.49
N GLU A 234 -2.28 -0.37 11.79
CA GLU A 234 -1.51 -0.98 10.71
C GLU A 234 -1.37 -0.02 9.51
N ILE A 235 -2.47 0.60 9.10
CA ILE A 235 -2.51 1.56 8.00
C ILE A 235 -1.66 2.80 8.34
N LEU A 236 -1.80 3.33 9.56
CA LEU A 236 -1.01 4.48 10.03
C LEU A 236 0.48 4.14 10.07
N THR A 237 0.86 3.00 10.63
CA THR A 237 2.26 2.59 10.73
C THR A 237 2.87 2.36 9.35
N SER A 238 2.13 1.70 8.44
CA SER A 238 2.58 1.51 7.06
C SER A 238 2.72 2.84 6.32
N THR A 239 1.80 3.78 6.54
CA THR A 239 1.87 5.11 5.91
C THR A 239 3.04 5.94 6.45
N VAL A 240 3.32 5.90 7.76
CA VAL A 240 4.51 6.57 8.31
C VAL A 240 5.80 5.95 7.78
N LYS A 241 5.86 4.61 7.65
CA LYS A 241 7.00 3.93 6.98
C LYS A 241 7.19 4.44 5.54
N HIS A 242 6.09 4.61 4.79
CA HIS A 242 6.08 5.06 3.40
C HIS A 242 6.64 6.47 3.28
N GLU A 243 6.17 7.37 4.14
CA GLU A 243 6.63 8.74 4.19
C GLU A 243 8.13 8.82 4.59
N ILE A 244 8.57 8.02 5.58
CA ILE A 244 10.00 7.95 5.93
C ILE A 244 10.83 7.51 4.71
N LEU A 245 10.34 6.60 3.88
CA LEU A 245 11.05 6.17 2.68
C LEU A 245 11.21 7.29 1.64
N HIS A 246 10.22 8.17 1.48
CA HIS A 246 10.39 9.37 0.65
C HIS A 246 11.54 10.26 1.17
N ALA A 247 11.65 10.41 2.49
CA ALA A 247 12.74 11.17 3.12
C ALA A 247 14.11 10.46 3.01
N LEU A 248 14.13 9.13 2.97
CA LEU A 248 15.36 8.33 2.85
C LEU A 248 15.87 8.21 1.41
N GLY A 249 14.99 8.26 0.39
CA GLY A 249 15.46 8.18 -0.98
C GLY A 249 14.43 8.06 -2.11
N PHE A 250 13.21 7.59 -1.85
CA PHE A 250 12.22 7.38 -2.91
C PHE A 250 11.56 8.68 -3.33
N SER A 251 12.28 9.46 -4.14
CA SER A 251 11.89 10.83 -4.46
C SER A 251 12.44 11.24 -5.81
N VAL A 252 11.59 11.80 -6.67
CA VAL A 252 12.00 12.29 -7.99
C VAL A 252 13.12 13.34 -7.92
N GLY A 253 13.17 14.13 -6.83
CA GLY A 253 14.24 15.09 -6.56
C GLY A 253 15.61 14.44 -6.34
N LEU A 254 15.65 13.15 -6.03
CA LEU A 254 16.85 12.40 -5.64
C LEU A 254 17.43 11.50 -6.74
N TYR A 255 16.67 11.17 -7.78
CA TYR A 255 17.11 10.22 -8.82
C TYR A 255 18.37 10.67 -9.57
N ALA A 256 18.52 11.97 -9.80
CA ALA A 256 19.73 12.51 -10.41
C ALA A 256 20.97 12.30 -9.52
N PHE A 257 20.80 12.08 -8.22
CA PHE A 257 21.87 11.94 -7.25
C PHE A 257 22.33 10.50 -7.00
N PHE A 258 21.64 9.51 -7.58
CA PHE A 258 21.99 8.11 -7.42
C PHE A 258 23.40 7.78 -7.90
N ARG A 259 23.97 6.78 -7.25
CA ARG A 259 25.31 6.25 -7.52
C ARG A 259 25.22 4.78 -7.89
N ASP A 260 26.19 4.31 -8.67
CA ASP A 260 26.31 2.89 -8.94
C ASP A 260 26.92 2.15 -7.74
N LYS A 261 27.01 0.83 -7.84
CA LYS A 261 27.59 -0.06 -6.81
C LYS A 261 29.04 0.28 -6.43
N ASP A 262 29.77 0.97 -7.31
CA ASP A 262 31.15 1.39 -7.10
C ASP A 262 31.22 2.82 -6.51
N GLY A 263 30.07 3.41 -6.18
CA GLY A 263 29.93 4.74 -5.59
C GLY A 263 30.05 5.90 -6.58
N LYS A 264 30.12 5.62 -7.88
CA LYS A 264 30.24 6.63 -8.93
C LYS A 264 28.86 7.21 -9.27
N PRO A 265 28.73 8.54 -9.49
CA PRO A 265 27.47 9.14 -9.93
C PRO A 265 26.94 8.52 -11.22
N ARG A 266 25.67 8.13 -11.22
CA ARG A 266 24.97 7.63 -12.43
C ARG A 266 24.70 8.74 -13.44
N THR A 267 24.40 9.93 -12.93
CA THR A 267 24.14 11.14 -13.71
C THR A 267 25.42 11.97 -13.87
N LYS A 268 25.65 12.48 -15.08
CA LYS A 268 26.76 13.38 -15.39
C LYS A 268 26.85 14.55 -14.40
N ARG A 269 28.07 14.80 -13.92
CA ARG A 269 28.39 15.88 -12.97
C ARG A 269 29.13 17.03 -13.63
N ASN A 270 28.87 18.25 -13.19
CA ASN A 270 29.62 19.45 -13.56
C ASN A 270 30.92 19.58 -12.73
N ARG A 271 31.69 20.65 -12.95
CA ARG A 271 32.96 20.90 -12.22
C ARG A 271 32.81 21.07 -10.70
N TYR A 272 31.60 21.30 -10.21
CA TYR A 272 31.26 21.45 -8.81
C TYR A 272 30.70 20.16 -8.19
N GLY A 273 30.67 19.05 -8.94
CA GLY A 273 30.15 17.77 -8.46
C GLY A 273 28.62 17.62 -8.52
N ARG A 274 27.90 18.57 -9.12
CA ARG A 274 26.43 18.56 -9.23
C ARG A 274 25.91 18.00 -10.55
N PRO A 275 24.69 17.44 -10.61
CA PRO A 275 24.06 17.09 -11.88
C PRO A 275 24.03 18.28 -12.85
N THR A 276 24.21 18.01 -14.14
CA THR A 276 24.39 19.07 -15.15
C THR A 276 23.10 19.74 -15.61
N SER A 277 21.96 19.05 -15.52
CA SER A 277 20.68 19.54 -16.03
C SER A 277 19.70 19.79 -14.89
N LEU A 278 19.34 21.07 -14.69
CA LEU A 278 18.35 21.47 -13.69
C LEU A 278 17.05 21.86 -14.39
N ASN A 279 15.98 21.14 -14.10
CA ASN A 279 14.65 21.47 -14.58
C ASN A 279 14.02 22.54 -13.69
N LYS A 280 14.15 23.81 -14.07
CA LYS A 280 13.62 24.95 -13.29
C LYS A 280 12.09 24.93 -13.15
N GLN A 281 11.36 24.33 -14.08
CA GLN A 281 9.91 24.26 -14.01
C GLN A 281 9.46 23.23 -12.97
N LYS A 282 10.11 22.06 -12.97
CA LYS A 282 9.80 20.96 -12.06
C LYS A 282 10.51 21.03 -10.71
N GLY A 283 11.53 21.88 -10.58
CA GLY A 283 12.24 22.12 -9.33
C GLY A 283 13.21 21.01 -8.91
N TYR A 284 13.67 20.16 -9.84
CA TYR A 284 14.66 19.10 -9.58
C TYR A 284 15.64 18.91 -10.73
N TYR A 285 16.75 18.21 -10.48
CA TYR A 285 17.72 17.85 -11.50
C TYR A 285 17.24 16.68 -12.35
N ASP A 286 17.49 16.73 -13.67
CA ASP A 286 17.23 15.60 -14.55
C ASP A 286 18.28 14.50 -14.31
N TRP A 287 17.83 13.25 -14.37
CA TRP A 287 18.66 12.05 -14.32
C TRP A 287 19.12 11.64 -15.72
N ASP A 288 20.19 10.82 -15.78
CA ASP A 288 20.58 10.16 -17.03
C ASP A 288 19.71 8.90 -17.29
N SER A 289 19.62 8.48 -18.55
CA SER A 289 18.74 7.38 -18.99
C SER A 289 19.06 6.00 -18.40
N ASN A 290 20.22 5.86 -17.75
CA ASN A 290 20.61 4.65 -17.00
C ASN A 290 19.93 4.54 -15.62
N THR A 291 19.17 5.55 -15.20
CA THR A 291 18.34 5.51 -13.98
C THR A 291 16.89 5.28 -14.35
N ILE A 292 16.29 6.18 -15.13
CA ILE A 292 14.91 6.03 -15.63
C ILE A 292 14.89 6.28 -17.14
N THR A 293 14.16 5.42 -17.86
CA THR A 293 13.93 5.53 -19.31
C THR A 293 12.45 5.39 -19.60
N THR A 294 11.94 6.15 -20.56
CA THR A 294 10.59 5.94 -21.10
C THR A 294 10.63 4.89 -22.20
N VAL A 295 9.88 3.80 -22.01
CA VAL A 295 9.70 2.75 -23.01
C VAL A 295 8.34 2.92 -23.67
N LEU A 296 8.27 2.80 -25.00
CA LEU A 296 7.02 2.87 -25.75
C LEU A 296 6.52 1.44 -26.01
N ARG A 297 5.33 1.11 -25.49
CA ARG A 297 4.61 -0.10 -25.89
C ARG A 297 3.79 0.25 -27.14
N GLU A 298 4.24 -0.20 -28.30
CA GLU A 298 3.63 0.12 -29.61
C GLU A 298 2.26 -0.55 -29.83
N ASP A 299 1.98 -1.62 -29.07
CA ASP A 299 0.85 -2.50 -29.31
C ASP A 299 -0.07 -2.67 -28.10
N TRP A 300 -0.13 -1.64 -27.25
CA TRP A 300 -0.93 -1.59 -26.03
C TRP A 300 -2.42 -1.74 -26.33
N TRP A 301 -3.03 -2.84 -25.88
CA TRP A 301 -4.42 -3.17 -26.18
C TRP A 301 -5.40 -2.33 -25.36
N THR A 302 -6.45 -1.86 -26.01
CA THR A 302 -7.65 -1.28 -25.39
C THR A 302 -8.90 -1.92 -26.00
N GLY A 303 -10.05 -1.70 -25.37
CA GLY A 303 -11.35 -2.16 -25.87
C GLY A 303 -11.75 -1.61 -27.24
N GLU A 304 -11.03 -0.60 -27.76
CA GLU A 304 -11.30 0.05 -29.06
C GLU A 304 -10.18 -0.16 -30.08
N GLY A 305 -9.05 -0.78 -29.70
CA GLY A 305 -7.92 -1.04 -30.58
C GLY A 305 -6.57 -0.94 -29.86
N LYS A 306 -5.49 -1.08 -30.62
CA LYS A 306 -4.14 -0.91 -30.09
C LYS A 306 -3.70 0.54 -30.17
N VAL A 307 -3.00 1.01 -29.14
CA VAL A 307 -2.44 2.38 -29.05
C VAL A 307 -0.97 2.33 -28.65
N ILE A 308 -0.26 3.43 -28.89
CA ILE A 308 1.10 3.62 -28.35
C ILE A 308 0.96 4.10 -26.91
N HIS A 309 1.57 3.38 -25.97
CA HIS A 309 1.51 3.72 -24.54
C HIS A 309 2.94 3.94 -23.97
N PRO A 310 3.26 5.15 -23.47
CA PRO A 310 4.55 5.42 -22.85
C PRO A 310 4.57 4.96 -21.38
N ILE A 311 5.61 4.20 -21.02
CA ILE A 311 5.84 3.67 -19.67
C ILE A 311 7.15 4.23 -19.14
N HIS A 312 7.13 4.81 -17.93
CA HIS A 312 8.34 5.27 -17.27
C HIS A 312 8.94 4.11 -16.46
N MET A 313 10.15 3.69 -16.83
CA MET A 313 10.81 2.52 -16.24
C MET A 313 12.01 2.95 -15.41
N MET A 314 12.08 2.53 -14.15
CA MET A 314 13.33 2.49 -13.41
C MET A 314 14.17 1.31 -13.90
N VAL A 315 15.28 1.61 -14.58
CA VAL A 315 16.11 0.62 -15.29
C VAL A 315 17.41 0.30 -14.54
N THR A 316 17.49 0.67 -13.26
CA THR A 316 18.67 0.40 -12.45
C THR A 316 18.86 -1.12 -12.25
N PRO A 317 20.11 -1.62 -12.12
CA PRO A 317 20.42 -3.03 -12.22
C PRO A 317 19.67 -3.94 -11.26
N LYS A 318 19.60 -3.60 -9.96
CA LYS A 318 18.99 -4.43 -8.93
C LYS A 318 17.46 -4.36 -8.98
N VAL A 319 16.90 -3.17 -9.25
CA VAL A 319 15.45 -2.99 -9.50
C VAL A 319 15.00 -3.86 -10.67
N ARG A 320 15.74 -3.82 -11.79
CA ARG A 320 15.45 -4.67 -12.95
C ARG A 320 15.56 -6.15 -12.62
N GLU A 321 16.58 -6.56 -11.87
CA GLU A 321 16.75 -7.96 -11.45
C GLU A 321 15.56 -8.45 -10.60
N GLU A 322 15.17 -7.69 -9.57
CA GLU A 322 14.06 -8.08 -8.70
C GLU A 322 12.70 -8.00 -9.42
N ALA A 323 12.48 -7.03 -10.31
CA ALA A 323 11.27 -6.97 -11.14
C ALA A 323 11.15 -8.20 -12.06
N ARG A 324 12.23 -8.57 -12.75
CA ARG A 324 12.26 -9.80 -13.59
C ARG A 324 12.00 -11.05 -12.77
N ARG A 325 12.63 -11.15 -11.60
CA ARG A 325 12.45 -12.27 -10.67
C ARG A 325 11.01 -12.34 -10.17
N HIS A 326 10.42 -11.21 -9.81
CA HIS A 326 9.05 -11.11 -9.30
C HIS A 326 8.03 -11.61 -10.32
N PHE A 327 8.05 -11.06 -11.53
CA PHE A 327 7.09 -11.47 -12.57
C PHE A 327 7.45 -12.78 -13.28
N GLY A 328 8.69 -13.26 -13.15
CA GLY A 328 9.19 -14.37 -13.98
C GLY A 328 9.35 -13.97 -15.46
N CYS A 329 9.76 -12.73 -15.73
CA CYS A 329 9.87 -12.19 -17.09
C CYS A 329 11.27 -11.63 -17.38
N ASP A 330 12.13 -12.41 -18.04
CA ASP A 330 13.52 -12.01 -18.35
C ASP A 330 13.65 -10.83 -19.33
N GLN A 331 12.60 -10.55 -20.10
CA GLN A 331 12.59 -9.47 -21.11
C GLN A 331 12.33 -8.09 -20.50
N LEU A 332 11.79 -8.03 -19.28
CA LEU A 332 11.37 -6.79 -18.64
C LEU A 332 12.55 -5.82 -18.45
N GLU A 333 12.39 -4.56 -18.82
CA GLU A 333 13.48 -3.59 -18.89
C GLU A 333 13.87 -2.99 -17.54
N GLY A 334 13.00 -3.11 -16.54
CA GLY A 334 13.06 -2.41 -15.27
C GLY A 334 11.75 -2.55 -14.48
N ALA A 335 11.48 -1.61 -13.58
CA ALA A 335 10.19 -1.52 -12.88
C ALA A 335 9.43 -0.26 -13.28
N GLU A 336 8.13 -0.40 -13.52
CA GLU A 336 7.24 0.70 -13.89
C GLU A 336 7.05 1.70 -12.73
N LEU A 337 7.15 2.98 -13.05
CA LEU A 337 6.87 4.10 -12.16
C LEU A 337 5.53 4.73 -12.53
N GLU A 338 4.83 5.17 -11.50
CA GLU A 338 3.51 5.79 -11.58
C GLU A 338 3.46 6.97 -12.56
N ASN A 339 2.43 6.99 -13.40
CA ASN A 339 2.22 7.97 -14.47
C ASN A 339 1.00 8.89 -14.25
N GLN A 340 0.23 8.69 -13.18
CA GLN A 340 -0.97 9.44 -12.79
C GLN A 340 -0.85 10.06 -11.38
N GLY A 341 -1.96 10.59 -10.83
CA GLY A 341 -2.03 11.12 -9.46
C GLY A 341 -1.50 12.55 -9.23
N GLY A 342 -0.88 13.17 -10.25
CA GLY A 342 -0.34 14.54 -10.18
C GLY A 342 1.13 14.59 -9.73
N GLU A 343 1.68 15.78 -9.44
CA GLU A 343 3.13 15.96 -9.14
C GLU A 343 3.60 15.20 -7.89
N GLY A 344 2.69 14.93 -6.95
CA GLY A 344 2.99 14.19 -5.72
C GLY A 344 3.11 12.68 -5.92
N THR A 345 2.57 12.16 -7.01
CA THR A 345 2.46 10.72 -7.27
C THR A 345 3.30 10.30 -8.48
N TYR A 346 3.33 11.16 -9.50
CA TYR A 346 4.03 10.96 -10.77
C TYR A 346 5.54 10.76 -10.55
N LEU A 347 6.06 9.60 -10.98
CA LEU A 347 7.45 9.15 -10.83
C LEU A 347 7.96 9.01 -9.39
N THR A 348 7.15 9.25 -8.37
CA THR A 348 7.54 9.15 -6.96
C THR A 348 7.07 7.85 -6.31
N HIS A 349 6.38 7.01 -7.07
CA HIS A 349 5.80 5.74 -6.65
C HIS A 349 5.97 4.68 -7.73
N TRP A 350 5.82 3.42 -7.35
CA TRP A 350 5.64 2.31 -8.29
C TRP A 350 4.28 2.38 -8.97
N GLU A 351 4.22 1.93 -10.22
CA GLU A 351 2.98 1.81 -10.99
C GLU A 351 1.99 0.86 -10.30
N LYS A 352 0.83 1.40 -9.89
CA LYS A 352 -0.12 0.63 -9.10
C LYS A 352 -0.77 -0.49 -9.90
N ARG A 353 -0.96 -0.34 -11.21
CA ARG A 353 -1.44 -1.44 -12.07
C ARG A 353 -0.57 -2.68 -11.95
N ALA A 354 0.75 -2.49 -11.94
CA ALA A 354 1.74 -3.56 -12.00
C ALA A 354 2.07 -4.14 -10.62
N TYR A 355 2.00 -3.33 -9.55
CA TYR A 355 2.50 -3.70 -8.23
C TYR A 355 1.48 -3.59 -7.09
N GLU A 356 0.30 -3.01 -7.31
CA GLU A 356 -0.88 -2.88 -6.43
C GLU A 356 -0.62 -2.74 -4.92
N ASN A 357 -0.37 -3.85 -4.22
CA ASN A 357 -0.08 -3.92 -2.78
C ASN A 357 1.34 -3.53 -2.38
N GLU A 358 2.22 -3.21 -3.32
CA GLU A 358 3.53 -2.68 -2.96
C GLU A 358 3.36 -1.36 -2.19
N ALA A 359 3.99 -1.28 -1.02
CA ALA A 359 3.79 -0.19 -0.09
C ALA A 359 4.15 1.18 -0.67
N MET A 360 4.99 1.26 -1.70
CA MET A 360 5.37 2.49 -2.42
C MET A 360 4.55 2.73 -3.69
N THR A 361 3.32 2.19 -3.78
CA THR A 361 2.33 2.67 -4.77
C THR A 361 1.65 3.95 -4.27
N GLY A 362 1.10 4.75 -5.19
CA GLY A 362 0.60 6.09 -4.89
C GLY A 362 -0.72 6.18 -4.10
N THR A 363 -1.35 5.04 -3.81
CA THR A 363 -2.59 4.94 -3.02
C THR A 363 -2.60 3.66 -2.21
N HIS A 364 -3.10 3.73 -0.97
CA HIS A 364 -3.38 2.54 -0.17
C HIS A 364 -4.74 1.95 -0.55
N THR A 365 -4.76 0.65 -0.89
CA THR A 365 -5.98 -0.08 -1.26
C THR A 365 -6.23 -1.29 -0.39
N GLN A 366 -5.18 -2.05 -0.05
CA GLN A 366 -5.19 -3.23 0.82
C GLN A 366 -3.75 -3.63 1.18
N ASN A 367 -3.59 -4.38 2.28
CA ASN A 367 -2.36 -5.03 2.81
C ASN A 367 -1.03 -4.60 2.13
N PRO A 368 -0.45 -3.46 2.54
CA PRO A 368 0.73 -2.88 1.91
C PRO A 368 1.99 -3.65 2.32
N VAL A 369 2.82 -4.05 1.35
CA VAL A 369 4.04 -4.83 1.58
C VAL A 369 5.29 -4.10 1.12
N TYR A 370 6.32 -4.12 1.95
CA TYR A 370 7.65 -3.62 1.59
C TYR A 370 8.46 -4.74 0.98
N SER A 371 8.35 -4.83 -0.34
CA SER A 371 8.85 -5.96 -1.10
C SER A 371 10.35 -5.87 -1.38
N ARG A 372 10.90 -6.97 -1.92
CA ARG A 372 12.27 -6.99 -2.45
C ARG A 372 12.51 -5.93 -3.54
N LEU A 373 11.47 -5.48 -4.24
CA LEU A 373 11.57 -4.43 -5.25
C LEU A 373 11.96 -3.08 -4.63
N THR A 374 11.28 -2.67 -3.56
CA THR A 374 11.58 -1.42 -2.86
C THR A 374 12.94 -1.46 -2.16
N LEU A 375 13.33 -2.61 -1.61
CA LEU A 375 14.69 -2.77 -1.09
C LEU A 375 15.74 -2.67 -2.21
N ALA A 376 15.50 -3.27 -3.38
CA ALA A 376 16.38 -3.12 -4.54
C ALA A 376 16.50 -1.68 -5.04
N PHE A 377 15.42 -0.91 -4.98
CA PHE A 377 15.49 0.53 -5.23
C PHE A 377 16.48 1.21 -4.27
N LEU A 378 16.39 0.91 -2.97
CA LEU A 378 17.27 1.47 -1.95
C LEU A 378 18.74 1.05 -2.15
N GLU A 379 19.00 -0.17 -2.58
CA GLU A 379 20.35 -0.62 -2.97
C GLU A 379 20.88 0.16 -4.17
N ASP A 380 20.06 0.34 -5.22
CA ASP A 380 20.45 1.00 -6.47
C ASP A 380 20.63 2.52 -6.34
N THR A 381 20.19 3.12 -5.23
CA THR A 381 20.58 4.50 -4.87
C THR A 381 22.09 4.64 -4.68
N GLY A 382 22.77 3.55 -4.29
CA GLY A 382 24.17 3.52 -3.89
C GLY A 382 24.42 4.00 -2.47
N TRP A 383 23.37 4.29 -1.70
CA TRP A 383 23.44 4.82 -0.33
C TRP A 383 23.29 3.76 0.75
N TYR A 384 22.52 2.71 0.46
CA TYR A 384 22.12 1.70 1.43
C TYR A 384 22.56 0.31 0.98
N GLN A 385 22.80 -0.56 1.94
CA GLN A 385 22.85 -2.00 1.75
C GLN A 385 21.64 -2.61 2.47
N PRO A 386 20.59 -3.02 1.74
CA PRO A 386 19.38 -3.57 2.36
C PRO A 386 19.60 -4.97 2.94
N ASN A 387 18.88 -5.27 4.02
CA ASN A 387 18.65 -6.61 4.49
C ASN A 387 17.42 -7.19 3.77
N TYR A 388 17.65 -8.05 2.79
CA TYR A 388 16.55 -8.67 2.05
C TYR A 388 15.75 -9.73 2.85
N GLU A 389 16.22 -10.14 4.03
CA GLU A 389 15.49 -11.10 4.89
C GLU A 389 14.24 -10.49 5.51
N VAL A 390 14.16 -9.16 5.61
CA VAL A 390 12.96 -8.46 6.11
C VAL A 390 11.97 -8.10 5.01
N ALA A 391 12.28 -8.49 3.76
CA ALA A 391 11.39 -8.21 2.64
C ALA A 391 10.11 -9.03 2.76
N GLU A 392 8.99 -8.34 2.59
CA GLU A 392 7.68 -8.97 2.57
C GLU A 392 7.39 -9.57 1.19
N ASP A 393 6.59 -10.63 1.15
CA ASP A 393 6.24 -11.30 -0.10
C ASP A 393 5.14 -10.51 -0.83
N LEU A 394 5.48 -9.91 -1.96
CA LEU A 394 4.50 -9.34 -2.87
C LEU A 394 3.87 -10.47 -3.68
N HIS A 395 2.58 -10.74 -3.49
CA HIS A 395 1.85 -11.76 -4.23
C HIS A 395 1.32 -11.26 -5.58
N TRP A 396 0.95 -9.98 -5.65
CA TRP A 396 0.40 -9.38 -6.85
C TRP A 396 1.36 -9.49 -8.03
N GLY A 397 0.94 -10.13 -9.12
CA GLY A 397 1.75 -10.28 -10.33
C GLY A 397 2.87 -11.32 -10.27
N LYS A 398 3.11 -11.95 -9.11
CA LYS A 398 4.22 -12.89 -8.91
C LYS A 398 4.10 -14.06 -9.89
N GLU A 399 5.16 -14.31 -10.65
CA GLU A 399 5.28 -15.39 -11.63
C GLU A 399 4.20 -15.41 -12.75
N LEU A 400 3.47 -14.31 -12.98
CA LEU A 400 2.45 -14.23 -14.04
C LEU A 400 3.03 -13.99 -15.45
N GLY A 401 4.35 -13.85 -15.57
CA GLY A 401 5.08 -13.80 -16.82
C GLY A 401 5.00 -12.45 -17.55
N CYS A 402 5.60 -12.41 -18.74
CA CYS A 402 5.73 -11.18 -19.52
C CYS A 402 4.41 -10.64 -20.05
N ASP A 403 3.43 -11.51 -20.32
CA ASP A 403 2.11 -11.05 -20.77
C ASP A 403 1.40 -10.21 -19.71
N PHE A 404 1.55 -10.53 -18.42
CA PHE A 404 1.05 -9.70 -17.33
C PHE A 404 1.87 -8.42 -17.17
N ALA A 405 3.20 -8.56 -17.14
CA ALA A 405 4.09 -7.45 -16.79
C ALA A 405 4.21 -6.37 -17.88
N MET A 406 4.09 -6.74 -19.17
CA MET A 406 4.42 -5.83 -20.29
C MET A 406 3.21 -5.35 -21.09
N LYS A 407 2.01 -5.93 -20.89
CA LYS A 407 0.79 -5.60 -21.63
C LYS A 407 -0.24 -4.95 -20.73
N SER A 408 -1.33 -4.46 -21.35
CA SER A 408 -2.42 -3.85 -20.62
C SER A 408 -3.21 -4.90 -19.82
N CYS A 409 -3.76 -4.49 -18.68
CA CYS A 409 -4.69 -5.32 -17.92
C CYS A 409 -5.92 -5.70 -18.75
N GLY A 410 -6.35 -4.82 -19.67
CA GLY A 410 -7.42 -5.09 -20.61
C GLY A 410 -7.11 -6.30 -21.50
N GLU A 411 -5.87 -6.41 -22.01
CA GLU A 411 -5.46 -7.57 -22.80
C GLU A 411 -5.49 -8.84 -21.96
N TRP A 412 -4.94 -8.78 -20.74
CA TRP A 412 -4.94 -9.91 -19.80
C TRP A 412 -6.36 -10.40 -19.51
N ILE A 413 -7.25 -9.49 -19.10
CA ILE A 413 -8.66 -9.81 -18.82
C ILE A 413 -9.34 -10.39 -20.06
N HIS A 414 -9.10 -9.81 -21.23
CA HIS A 414 -9.69 -10.27 -22.49
C HIS A 414 -9.26 -11.70 -22.83
N GLN A 415 -7.97 -12.00 -22.74
CA GLN A 415 -7.42 -13.33 -23.03
C GLN A 415 -7.95 -14.38 -22.05
N LYS A 416 -7.92 -14.10 -20.75
CA LYS A 416 -8.43 -15.01 -19.71
C LYS A 416 -9.91 -15.32 -19.90
N ARG A 417 -10.72 -14.31 -20.21
CA ARG A 417 -12.15 -14.50 -20.51
C ARG A 417 -12.42 -15.34 -21.76
N ILE A 418 -11.61 -15.21 -22.82
CA ILE A 418 -11.73 -16.06 -24.01
C ILE A 418 -11.45 -17.53 -23.67
N LEU A 419 -10.49 -17.78 -22.79
CA LEU A 419 -10.12 -19.12 -22.34
C LEU A 419 -11.09 -19.70 -21.29
N GLY A 420 -12.02 -18.89 -20.77
CA GLY A 420 -12.89 -19.27 -19.65
C GLY A 420 -12.14 -19.42 -18.32
N GLU A 421 -10.98 -18.77 -18.21
CA GLU A 421 -10.13 -18.75 -17.02
C GLU A 421 -10.46 -17.54 -16.13
N ASP A 422 -10.09 -17.63 -14.86
CA ASP A 422 -10.10 -16.48 -13.96
C ASP A 422 -9.10 -15.40 -14.45
N ALA A 423 -9.54 -14.14 -14.45
CA ALA A 423 -8.73 -13.00 -14.81
C ALA A 423 -7.84 -12.49 -13.66
N TYR A 424 -7.80 -13.21 -12.52
CA TYR A 424 -6.94 -12.92 -11.38
C TYR A 424 -5.53 -12.46 -11.83
N PRO A 425 -4.97 -11.41 -11.21
CA PRO A 425 -5.51 -10.64 -10.08
C PRO A 425 -6.55 -9.56 -10.46
N TYR A 426 -6.78 -9.36 -11.76
CA TYR A 426 -7.84 -8.48 -12.24
C TYR A 426 -9.21 -9.17 -12.22
N CYS A 427 -10.27 -8.40 -12.46
CA CYS A 427 -11.65 -8.91 -12.44
C CYS A 427 -12.54 -8.24 -13.49
N SER A 428 -13.74 -8.78 -13.71
CA SER A 428 -14.72 -8.19 -14.65
C SER A 428 -16.14 -8.17 -14.13
N ASP A 429 -16.32 -8.46 -12.84
CA ASP A 429 -17.63 -8.45 -12.19
C ASP A 429 -18.04 -7.00 -11.88
N ILE A 430 -19.18 -6.55 -12.42
CA ILE A 430 -19.64 -5.17 -12.22
C ILE A 430 -20.11 -5.01 -10.77
N LYS A 431 -19.56 -4.02 -10.07
CA LYS A 431 -19.92 -3.73 -8.68
C LYS A 431 -21.31 -3.12 -8.53
N HIS A 432 -21.67 -2.20 -9.41
CA HIS A 432 -23.00 -1.59 -9.48
C HIS A 432 -23.25 -0.96 -10.85
N ASP A 433 -24.51 -0.77 -11.23
CA ASP A 433 -24.89 -0.08 -12.47
C ASP A 433 -25.15 1.44 -12.27
N GLY A 434 -24.91 1.94 -11.06
CA GLY A 434 -25.19 3.33 -10.65
C GLY A 434 -26.53 3.51 -9.95
N THR A 435 -27.40 2.48 -9.98
CA THR A 435 -28.69 2.46 -9.29
C THR A 435 -28.80 1.32 -8.29
N LYS A 436 -28.20 0.17 -8.59
CA LYS A 436 -28.29 -1.05 -7.79
C LYS A 436 -26.90 -1.69 -7.62
N SER A 437 -26.64 -2.17 -6.40
CA SER A 437 -25.48 -3.02 -6.14
C SER A 437 -25.62 -4.37 -6.86
N MET A 438 -24.55 -4.75 -7.55
CA MET A 438 -24.36 -6.04 -8.22
C MET A 438 -23.14 -6.78 -7.65
N ALA A 439 -22.51 -6.19 -6.63
CA ALA A 439 -21.31 -6.70 -6.00
C ALA A 439 -21.53 -8.11 -5.45
N ILE A 440 -20.53 -8.95 -5.65
CA ILE A 440 -20.46 -10.32 -5.15
C ILE A 440 -19.13 -10.51 -4.44
N THR A 441 -19.16 -11.15 -3.28
CA THR A 441 -17.95 -11.44 -2.52
C THR A 441 -17.09 -12.50 -3.21
N ARG A 442 -15.78 -12.27 -3.23
CA ARG A 442 -14.73 -13.18 -3.66
C ARG A 442 -13.68 -13.25 -2.56
N CYS A 443 -12.75 -14.18 -2.69
CA CYS A 443 -11.58 -14.21 -1.83
C CYS A 443 -10.41 -13.45 -2.45
N THR A 444 -9.61 -12.80 -1.61
CA THR A 444 -8.26 -12.39 -1.98
C THR A 444 -7.43 -13.63 -2.35
N SER A 445 -6.28 -13.44 -3.01
CA SER A 445 -5.38 -14.56 -3.34
C SER A 445 -4.84 -15.29 -2.13
N GLN A 446 -4.58 -14.55 -1.05
CA GLN A 446 -4.08 -15.10 0.20
C GLN A 446 -5.18 -15.81 1.00
N ARG A 447 -6.44 -15.62 0.59
CA ARG A 447 -7.63 -16.15 1.27
C ARG A 447 -7.75 -15.64 2.71
N ASP A 448 -7.10 -14.55 3.05
CA ASP A 448 -7.15 -13.87 4.35
C ASP A 448 -8.36 -12.95 4.47
N SER A 449 -8.88 -12.45 3.35
CA SER A 449 -9.97 -11.48 3.33
C SER A 449 -11.01 -11.76 2.26
N LEU A 450 -12.21 -11.23 2.48
CA LEU A 450 -13.20 -11.03 1.43
C LEU A 450 -12.83 -9.80 0.58
N ALA A 451 -13.14 -9.87 -0.70
CA ALA A 451 -12.90 -8.80 -1.67
C ALA A 451 -14.08 -8.64 -2.62
N LEU A 452 -14.18 -7.45 -3.21
CA LEU A 452 -15.14 -7.11 -4.26
C LEU A 452 -14.38 -6.63 -5.49
N CYS A 453 -14.86 -6.98 -6.68
CA CYS A 453 -14.36 -6.36 -7.90
C CYS A 453 -14.67 -4.86 -7.88
N ASN A 454 -13.66 -4.01 -8.01
CA ASN A 454 -13.81 -2.56 -7.96
C ASN A 454 -14.21 -1.91 -9.30
N LEU A 455 -14.86 -2.67 -10.19
CA LEU A 455 -15.35 -2.23 -11.48
C LEU A 455 -16.64 -1.41 -11.35
N ILE A 456 -16.59 -0.12 -11.72
CA ILE A 456 -17.71 0.82 -11.59
C ILE A 456 -17.97 1.59 -12.90
N PRO A 457 -19.19 2.12 -13.09
CA PRO A 457 -19.49 3.08 -14.15
C PRO A 457 -19.05 4.51 -13.78
N PHE A 458 -18.49 5.22 -14.74
CA PHE A 458 -18.12 6.63 -14.69
C PHE A 458 -19.12 7.49 -15.45
N GLN A 459 -19.28 8.75 -15.03
CA GLN A 459 -20.19 9.71 -15.71
C GLN A 459 -19.64 10.18 -17.06
N LYS A 460 -18.31 10.19 -17.21
CA LYS A 460 -17.60 10.57 -18.44
C LYS A 460 -16.93 9.33 -19.02
N GLU A 461 -16.73 9.35 -20.32
CA GLU A 461 -15.94 8.30 -20.98
C GLU A 461 -14.53 8.30 -20.39
N LEU A 462 -13.99 7.11 -20.17
CA LEU A 462 -12.60 6.95 -19.77
C LEU A 462 -11.68 7.37 -20.94
N PRO A 463 -10.45 7.85 -20.66
CA PRO A 463 -9.46 8.07 -21.70
C PRO A 463 -9.21 6.79 -22.52
N SER A 464 -8.98 6.93 -23.83
CA SER A 464 -8.91 5.78 -24.75
C SER A 464 -7.90 4.71 -24.33
N GLN A 465 -6.76 5.12 -23.77
CA GLN A 465 -5.69 4.23 -23.31
C GLN A 465 -6.05 3.40 -22.07
N TYR A 466 -7.13 3.74 -21.36
CA TYR A 466 -7.59 3.09 -20.13
C TYR A 466 -8.96 2.41 -20.30
N ARG A 467 -9.45 2.31 -21.54
CA ARG A 467 -10.69 1.59 -21.84
C ARG A 467 -10.37 0.09 -21.86
N ASN A 468 -10.46 -0.56 -20.72
CA ASN A 468 -10.00 -1.94 -20.51
C ASN A 468 -10.97 -3.03 -21.03
N PHE A 469 -12.12 -2.66 -21.60
CA PHE A 469 -13.16 -3.60 -22.02
C PHE A 469 -13.70 -3.31 -23.41
N MET A 470 -13.69 -4.32 -24.28
CA MET A 470 -14.43 -4.30 -25.55
C MET A 470 -15.93 -4.53 -25.32
N SER A 471 -16.29 -5.38 -24.35
CA SER A 471 -17.68 -5.62 -23.94
C SER A 471 -17.76 -6.15 -22.50
N LEU A 472 -18.88 -5.85 -21.85
CA LEU A 472 -19.20 -6.31 -20.50
C LEU A 472 -20.62 -6.92 -20.47
N PRO A 473 -20.82 -8.05 -19.78
CA PRO A 473 -22.14 -8.66 -19.65
C PRO A 473 -23.13 -7.68 -19.00
N GLY A 474 -24.32 -7.54 -19.59
CA GLY A 474 -25.35 -6.63 -19.10
C GLY A 474 -25.13 -5.15 -19.44
N VAL A 475 -24.06 -4.80 -20.15
CA VAL A 475 -23.77 -3.44 -20.62
C VAL A 475 -23.96 -3.38 -22.14
N SER A 476 -24.48 -2.26 -22.65
CA SER A 476 -24.61 -2.05 -24.10
C SER A 476 -23.23 -2.01 -24.78
N PRO A 477 -23.13 -2.31 -26.09
CA PRO A 477 -21.85 -2.28 -26.81
C PRO A 477 -21.09 -0.96 -26.66
N ASP A 478 -21.79 0.17 -26.76
CA ASP A 478 -21.20 1.51 -26.58
C ASP A 478 -21.02 1.91 -25.10
N GLY A 479 -21.51 1.11 -24.15
CA GLY A 479 -21.47 1.42 -22.72
C GLY A 479 -20.14 1.07 -22.06
N ALA A 480 -19.37 0.12 -22.61
CA ALA A 480 -18.14 -0.39 -21.98
C ALA A 480 -17.07 0.70 -21.76
N LYS A 481 -17.04 1.74 -22.61
CA LYS A 481 -16.12 2.90 -22.49
C LYS A 481 -16.32 3.77 -21.24
N TYR A 482 -17.41 3.55 -20.50
CA TYR A 482 -17.70 4.21 -19.23
C TYR A 482 -17.34 3.34 -18.02
N TYR A 483 -16.85 2.11 -18.20
CA TYR A 483 -16.57 1.20 -17.11
C TYR A 483 -15.05 1.01 -16.93
N GLY A 484 -14.61 1.09 -15.68
CA GLY A 484 -13.23 0.82 -15.28
C GLY A 484 -13.13 0.55 -13.78
N GLY A 485 -11.94 0.17 -13.32
CA GLY A 485 -11.60 0.11 -11.90
C GLY A 485 -11.75 1.48 -11.25
N SER A 486 -12.20 1.53 -10.00
CA SER A 486 -12.42 2.79 -9.28
C SER A 486 -11.14 3.52 -8.87
N VAL A 487 -9.99 2.83 -8.93
CA VAL A 487 -8.68 3.39 -8.58
C VAL A 487 -8.02 3.90 -9.86
N GLU A 488 -7.93 5.22 -10.01
CA GLU A 488 -7.35 5.88 -11.19
C GLU A 488 -5.93 5.35 -11.45
N MET A 489 -5.04 5.49 -10.45
CA MET A 489 -3.62 5.10 -10.49
C MET A 489 -3.35 3.65 -10.88
N ALA A 490 -4.36 2.77 -10.84
CA ALA A 490 -4.23 1.43 -11.37
C ALA A 490 -4.58 1.35 -12.87
N ASP A 491 -4.39 2.44 -13.63
CA ASP A 491 -4.80 2.59 -15.04
C ASP A 491 -6.28 2.22 -15.30
N TYR A 492 -7.16 2.50 -14.32
CA TYR A 492 -8.55 2.05 -14.31
C TYR A 492 -8.71 0.53 -14.55
N CYS A 493 -7.69 -0.27 -14.23
CA CYS A 493 -7.75 -1.72 -14.24
C CYS A 493 -8.57 -2.19 -13.04
N PRO A 494 -9.67 -2.93 -13.24
CA PRO A 494 -10.43 -3.45 -12.12
C PRO A 494 -9.77 -4.69 -11.51
N PHE A 495 -9.76 -4.75 -10.19
CA PHE A 495 -9.20 -5.84 -9.42
C PHE A 495 -10.03 -6.14 -8.17
N LEU A 496 -9.74 -7.29 -7.54
CA LEU A 496 -10.37 -7.67 -6.28
C LEU A 496 -9.78 -6.81 -5.16
N GLN A 497 -10.64 -5.97 -4.58
CA GLN A 497 -10.27 -5.04 -3.52
C GLN A 497 -11.00 -5.39 -2.22
N GLU A 498 -10.28 -5.40 -1.11
CA GLU A 498 -10.84 -5.44 0.24
C GLU A 498 -11.81 -4.27 0.49
N PHE A 499 -12.69 -4.42 1.47
CA PHE A 499 -13.72 -3.41 1.73
C PHE A 499 -14.10 -3.32 3.20
N GLU A 500 -14.61 -2.15 3.58
CA GLU A 500 -15.18 -1.91 4.90
C GLU A 500 -16.71 -1.91 4.87
N TRP A 501 -17.30 -2.47 5.91
CA TRP A 501 -18.75 -2.46 6.11
C TRP A 501 -19.20 -1.12 6.64
N LYS A 502 -20.14 -0.47 5.94
CA LYS A 502 -20.77 0.76 6.44
C LYS A 502 -21.73 0.42 7.58
N LEU A 503 -21.29 0.63 8.81
CA LEU A 503 -22.14 0.51 9.99
C LEU A 503 -22.88 1.84 10.26
N LEU A 504 -24.09 1.73 10.82
CA LEU A 504 -24.90 2.91 11.23
C LEU A 504 -24.25 3.64 12.41
N ASP A 505 -23.54 2.88 13.24
CA ASP A 505 -22.69 3.38 14.29
C ASP A 505 -21.28 3.58 13.74
N LYS A 506 -20.78 4.82 13.78
CA LYS A 506 -19.46 5.18 13.26
C LYS A 506 -18.32 4.80 14.21
N GLU A 507 -18.62 4.39 15.45
CA GLU A 507 -17.60 3.96 16.41
C GLU A 507 -17.18 2.49 16.20
N GLN A 508 -17.93 1.72 15.41
CA GLN A 508 -17.56 0.36 15.04
C GLN A 508 -16.95 0.34 13.63
N HIS A 509 -15.69 -0.06 13.55
CA HIS A 509 -14.99 -0.34 12.30
C HIS A 509 -15.01 -1.85 12.06
N LYS A 510 -15.45 -2.28 10.86
CA LYS A 510 -15.39 -3.66 10.40
C LYS A 510 -14.88 -3.67 8.96
N ASP A 511 -13.76 -4.33 8.73
CA ASP A 511 -13.28 -4.63 7.38
C ASP A 511 -13.69 -6.04 6.94
N SER A 512 -13.07 -6.51 5.87
CA SER A 512 -13.33 -7.77 5.22
C SER A 512 -12.34 -8.87 5.61
N ARG A 513 -11.42 -8.62 6.55
CA ARG A 513 -10.40 -9.58 7.00
C ARG A 513 -11.00 -10.68 7.85
N CYS A 514 -10.61 -11.93 7.61
CA CYS A 514 -11.17 -13.10 8.25
C CYS A 514 -10.59 -13.35 9.65
N GLU A 515 -9.37 -12.89 9.92
CA GLU A 515 -8.66 -13.12 11.18
C GLU A 515 -9.16 -12.26 12.34
N LEU A 516 -9.88 -11.17 12.04
CA LEU A 516 -10.37 -10.24 13.04
C LEU A 516 -11.74 -10.68 13.58
N GLU A 517 -11.77 -11.20 14.80
CA GLU A 517 -13.02 -11.61 15.48
C GLU A 517 -14.09 -10.50 15.51
N GLY A 518 -13.66 -9.23 15.58
CA GLY A 518 -14.53 -8.05 15.58
C GLY A 518 -15.37 -7.88 14.31
N ASN A 519 -14.97 -8.50 13.19
CA ASN A 519 -15.74 -8.47 11.94
C ASN A 519 -16.97 -9.38 11.99
N GLY A 520 -16.90 -10.48 12.74
CA GLY A 520 -17.98 -11.43 12.88
C GLY A 520 -19.26 -10.84 13.49
N LYS A 521 -20.41 -11.39 13.09
CA LYS A 521 -21.73 -11.13 13.70
C LYS A 521 -22.31 -12.38 14.37
N GLY A 522 -21.47 -13.28 14.87
CA GLY A 522 -21.94 -14.54 15.47
C GLY A 522 -22.69 -15.45 14.49
N GLY A 523 -22.18 -15.60 13.27
CA GLY A 523 -22.69 -16.54 12.28
C GLY A 523 -24.05 -16.19 11.65
N GLU A 524 -24.50 -14.94 11.73
CA GLU A 524 -25.72 -14.49 11.04
C GLU A 524 -25.54 -14.51 9.50
N ASP A 525 -26.61 -14.86 8.79
CA ASP A 525 -26.76 -15.06 7.34
C ASP A 525 -26.10 -16.30 6.68
N ILE A 526 -24.76 -16.46 6.70
CA ILE A 526 -24.06 -17.52 5.94
C ILE A 526 -23.11 -18.41 6.77
N LEU A 527 -23.30 -18.46 8.10
CA LEU A 527 -22.57 -19.33 9.03
C LEU A 527 -21.05 -19.08 9.08
N GLU A 528 -20.64 -17.83 8.86
CA GLU A 528 -19.24 -17.43 8.92
C GLU A 528 -18.64 -17.50 10.32
N VAL A 529 -17.32 -17.72 10.35
CA VAL A 529 -16.48 -17.69 11.55
C VAL A 529 -15.29 -16.78 11.27
N TYR A 530 -15.05 -15.83 12.18
CA TYR A 530 -13.91 -14.92 12.13
C TYR A 530 -13.01 -15.17 13.35
N GLY A 531 -11.71 -15.04 13.18
CA GLY A 531 -10.69 -15.30 14.20
C GLY A 531 -9.38 -15.80 13.60
N GLU A 532 -8.32 -15.91 14.41
CA GLU A 532 -6.95 -16.20 13.93
C GLU A 532 -6.82 -17.43 13.01
N ASN A 533 -7.74 -18.41 13.15
CA ASN A 533 -7.80 -19.62 12.32
C ASN A 533 -8.92 -19.59 11.28
N SER A 534 -9.29 -18.41 10.78
CA SER A 534 -10.30 -18.24 9.73
C SER A 534 -9.70 -17.75 8.43
N LYS A 535 -10.22 -18.28 7.32
CA LYS A 535 -9.87 -17.90 5.95
C LYS A 535 -11.10 -17.86 5.05
N CYS A 536 -10.98 -17.18 3.92
CA CYS A 536 -12.04 -16.96 2.95
C CYS A 536 -12.23 -18.16 2.02
N PHE A 537 -13.42 -18.76 2.01
CA PHE A 537 -13.81 -19.82 1.09
C PHE A 537 -14.85 -19.33 0.07
N GLU A 538 -14.75 -19.81 -1.16
CA GLU A 538 -15.69 -19.49 -2.24
C GLU A 538 -16.84 -20.49 -2.33
N PHE A 539 -17.96 -20.05 -2.90
CA PHE A 539 -19.17 -20.83 -3.04
C PHE A 539 -19.48 -21.08 -4.52
N PRO A 540 -19.99 -22.27 -4.88
CA PRO A 540 -20.39 -22.55 -6.26
C PRO A 540 -21.74 -21.89 -6.61
N LYS A 541 -22.52 -21.53 -5.59
CA LYS A 541 -23.83 -20.88 -5.71
C LYS A 541 -24.10 -20.05 -4.45
N PRO A 542 -24.97 -19.04 -4.51
CA PRO A 542 -25.38 -18.29 -3.33
C PRO A 542 -26.03 -19.18 -2.26
N TRP A 543 -25.83 -18.81 -1.00
CA TRP A 543 -26.52 -19.41 0.14
C TRP A 543 -28.02 -19.16 0.08
N THR A 544 -28.78 -20.07 0.70
CA THR A 544 -30.24 -19.99 0.77
C THR A 544 -30.75 -20.13 2.19
N GLU A 545 -31.76 -19.33 2.54
CA GLU A 545 -32.52 -19.47 3.80
C GLU A 545 -33.95 -19.91 3.51
N ARG A 546 -34.44 -20.89 4.25
CA ARG A 546 -35.77 -21.49 4.08
C ARG A 546 -36.55 -21.51 5.39
N LYS A 547 -37.82 -21.09 5.34
CA LYS A 547 -38.78 -21.17 6.47
C LYS A 547 -40.22 -21.10 5.99
N CYS A 548 -41.03 -22.10 6.30
CA CYS A 548 -42.45 -22.18 5.92
C CYS A 548 -42.74 -21.92 4.42
N GLY A 549 -41.94 -22.48 3.51
CA GLY A 549 -42.03 -22.28 2.06
C GLY A 549 -41.49 -20.95 1.56
N ARG A 550 -40.99 -20.08 2.44
CA ARG A 550 -40.29 -18.84 2.05
C ARG A 550 -38.83 -19.16 1.79
N ILE A 551 -38.34 -18.78 0.62
CA ILE A 551 -36.94 -18.94 0.23
C ILE A 551 -36.32 -17.55 0.05
N ARG A 552 -35.19 -17.33 0.70
CA ARG A 552 -34.32 -16.17 0.47
C ARG A 552 -33.01 -16.64 -0.13
N VAL A 553 -32.59 -16.01 -1.21
CA VAL A 553 -31.31 -16.30 -1.86
C VAL A 553 -30.37 -15.13 -1.57
N LEU A 554 -29.23 -15.41 -0.96
CA LEU A 554 -28.26 -14.42 -0.52
C LEU A 554 -27.28 -14.12 -1.67
N SER A 555 -27.80 -13.56 -2.77
CA SER A 555 -27.09 -13.47 -4.07
C SER A 555 -25.79 -12.68 -4.09
N HIS A 556 -25.53 -11.85 -3.07
CA HIS A 556 -24.29 -11.08 -2.94
C HIS A 556 -23.14 -11.88 -2.32
N TYR A 557 -23.45 -13.03 -1.69
CA TYR A 557 -22.47 -13.87 -1.05
C TYR A 557 -22.05 -15.00 -1.98
N MET A 558 -20.86 -14.87 -2.52
CA MET A 558 -20.19 -15.93 -3.29
C MET A 558 -18.86 -16.36 -2.65
N ALA A 559 -18.53 -15.76 -1.52
CA ALA A 559 -17.46 -16.15 -0.61
C ALA A 559 -17.81 -15.72 0.83
N GLY A 560 -17.16 -16.33 1.82
CA GLY A 560 -17.28 -15.99 3.25
C GLY A 560 -16.11 -16.54 4.07
N CYS A 561 -15.94 -16.04 5.29
CA CYS A 561 -14.89 -16.48 6.21
C CYS A 561 -15.31 -17.71 7.02
N TYR A 562 -14.47 -18.75 7.04
CA TYR A 562 -14.71 -19.99 7.78
C TYR A 562 -13.45 -20.45 8.49
N GLU A 563 -13.62 -21.16 9.60
CA GLU A 563 -12.53 -21.74 10.36
C GLU A 563 -11.84 -22.82 9.53
N TYR A 564 -10.52 -22.93 9.61
CA TYR A 564 -9.75 -23.97 8.94
C TYR A 564 -8.77 -24.65 9.89
N GLN A 565 -8.50 -25.92 9.63
CA GLN A 565 -7.51 -26.70 10.36
C GLN A 565 -6.77 -27.65 9.43
N CYS A 566 -5.45 -27.74 9.57
CA CYS A 566 -4.62 -28.64 8.78
C CYS A 566 -4.13 -29.81 9.64
N THR A 567 -4.64 -31.02 9.38
CA THR A 567 -4.27 -32.23 10.15
C THR A 567 -3.88 -33.36 9.21
N ASN A 568 -2.71 -33.98 9.46
CA ASN A 568 -2.20 -35.12 8.68
C ASN A 568 -2.18 -34.90 7.15
N GLY A 569 -1.94 -33.66 6.72
CA GLY A 569 -1.92 -33.30 5.30
C GLY A 569 -3.29 -33.09 4.66
N THR A 570 -4.38 -33.06 5.45
CA THR A 570 -5.73 -32.75 4.99
C THR A 570 -6.20 -31.43 5.58
N LEU A 571 -6.80 -30.59 4.74
CA LEU A 571 -7.47 -29.35 5.13
C LEU A 571 -8.87 -29.70 5.63
N TYR A 572 -9.26 -29.11 6.76
CA TYR A 572 -10.60 -29.21 7.33
C TYR A 572 -11.21 -27.81 7.41
N VAL A 573 -12.51 -27.70 7.19
CA VAL A 573 -13.26 -26.43 7.27
C VAL A 573 -14.39 -26.51 8.28
N GLY A 574 -14.51 -25.50 9.13
CA GLY A 574 -15.51 -25.39 10.20
C GLY A 574 -16.47 -24.22 9.94
N SER A 575 -17.77 -24.46 10.14
CA SER A 575 -18.80 -23.41 10.09
C SER A 575 -19.28 -23.04 11.48
N TYR A 576 -19.92 -21.88 11.61
CA TYR A 576 -20.41 -21.38 12.89
C TYR A 576 -21.26 -22.41 13.65
N ASN A 577 -20.98 -22.61 14.95
CA ASN A 577 -21.60 -23.63 15.81
C ASN A 577 -21.49 -25.07 15.29
N ALA A 578 -20.42 -25.42 14.55
CA ALA A 578 -20.12 -26.82 14.21
C ALA A 578 -19.33 -27.48 15.34
N THR A 579 -19.67 -28.72 15.68
CA THR A 579 -18.82 -29.57 16.53
C THR A 579 -17.78 -30.32 15.72
N ASP A 580 -18.07 -30.60 14.45
CA ASP A 580 -17.22 -31.36 13.54
C ASP A 580 -16.83 -30.49 12.34
N MET A 581 -15.60 -30.65 11.86
CA MET A 581 -15.11 -29.97 10.65
C MET A 581 -15.19 -30.89 9.43
N TYR A 582 -15.41 -30.31 8.25
CA TYR A 582 -15.53 -31.05 7.01
C TYR A 582 -14.17 -31.19 6.32
N PRO A 583 -13.76 -32.39 5.88
CA PRO A 583 -12.48 -32.59 5.20
C PRO A 583 -12.55 -32.12 3.74
N CYS A 584 -11.48 -31.47 3.29
CA CYS A 584 -11.18 -31.14 1.90
C CYS A 584 -10.08 -32.07 1.38
N TYR A 585 -10.47 -33.12 0.64
CA TYR A 585 -9.53 -34.11 0.11
C TYR A 585 -8.90 -33.69 -1.22
N ALA A 586 -9.54 -32.80 -1.97
CA ALA A 586 -9.06 -32.29 -3.24
C ALA A 586 -9.61 -30.90 -3.55
N GLU A 587 -8.88 -30.17 -4.40
CA GLU A 587 -9.34 -28.92 -4.99
C GLU A 587 -10.66 -29.12 -5.75
N ASN A 588 -11.56 -28.14 -5.69
CA ASN A 588 -12.89 -28.15 -6.31
C ASN A 588 -13.91 -29.15 -5.73
N GLN A 589 -13.54 -29.92 -4.69
CA GLN A 589 -14.50 -30.70 -3.92
C GLN A 589 -15.56 -29.77 -3.30
N LYS A 590 -16.82 -30.19 -3.28
CA LYS A 590 -17.91 -29.43 -2.65
C LYS A 590 -18.20 -29.96 -1.26
N VAL A 591 -18.29 -29.06 -0.28
CA VAL A 591 -18.75 -29.36 1.09
C VAL A 591 -20.13 -28.74 1.26
N HIS A 592 -21.14 -29.56 1.54
CA HIS A 592 -22.53 -29.13 1.68
C HIS A 592 -22.86 -28.85 3.15
N ILE A 593 -23.28 -27.62 3.47
CA ILE A 593 -23.54 -27.22 4.87
C ILE A 593 -25.02 -26.86 5.01
N LYS A 594 -25.66 -27.43 6.03
CA LYS A 594 -27.07 -27.24 6.37
C LYS A 594 -27.22 -27.10 7.88
N LYS A 595 -27.72 -25.95 8.34
CA LYS A 595 -28.02 -25.73 9.75
C LYS A 595 -29.31 -24.96 9.95
N VAL A 596 -30.00 -25.27 11.06
CA VAL A 596 -31.13 -24.46 11.54
C VAL A 596 -30.62 -23.46 12.55
N VAL A 597 -30.68 -22.17 12.20
CA VAL A 597 -30.28 -21.05 13.07
C VAL A 597 -31.46 -20.09 13.15
N ASP A 598 -31.87 -19.72 14.37
CA ASP A 598 -33.02 -18.84 14.63
C ASP A 598 -34.33 -19.27 13.93
N GLY A 599 -34.49 -20.59 13.80
CA GLY A 599 -35.62 -21.22 13.14
C GLY A 599 -35.69 -20.97 11.63
N TRP A 600 -34.56 -20.68 10.98
CA TRP A 600 -34.39 -20.71 9.52
C TRP A 600 -33.44 -21.84 9.15
N LEU A 601 -33.80 -22.63 8.13
CA LEU A 601 -32.88 -23.59 7.52
C LEU A 601 -31.96 -22.84 6.57
N ARG A 602 -30.67 -22.78 6.88
CA ARG A 602 -29.62 -22.21 6.03
C ARG A 602 -28.92 -23.33 5.30
N GLU A 603 -28.83 -23.22 3.98
CA GLU A 603 -28.21 -24.20 3.11
C GLU A 603 -27.23 -23.52 2.15
N GLY A 604 -26.00 -24.03 2.13
CA GLY A 604 -24.91 -23.53 1.30
C GLY A 604 -23.94 -24.63 0.90
N SER A 605 -22.94 -24.27 0.10
CA SER A 605 -21.84 -25.18 -0.20
C SER A 605 -20.54 -24.43 -0.36
N LEU A 606 -19.46 -24.97 0.16
CA LEU A 606 -18.10 -24.44 0.04
C LEU A 606 -17.36 -25.18 -1.07
N ILE A 607 -16.50 -24.47 -1.80
CA ILE A 607 -15.52 -25.07 -2.72
C ILE A 607 -14.22 -25.27 -1.95
N CYS A 608 -13.76 -26.51 -1.87
CA CYS A 608 -12.46 -26.82 -1.30
C CYS A 608 -11.34 -26.21 -2.15
N PRO A 609 -10.47 -25.39 -1.55
CA PRO A 609 -9.37 -24.73 -2.24
C PRO A 609 -8.20 -25.71 -2.47
N LYS A 610 -7.15 -25.24 -3.13
CA LYS A 610 -5.86 -25.96 -3.10
C LYS A 610 -5.37 -25.99 -1.66
N CYS A 611 -4.94 -27.16 -1.21
CA CYS A 611 -4.45 -27.33 0.16
C CYS A 611 -3.27 -26.40 0.47
N SER A 612 -2.38 -26.16 -0.50
CA SER A 612 -1.22 -25.25 -0.36
C SER A 612 -1.60 -23.80 -0.06
N ASP A 613 -2.82 -23.38 -0.37
CA ASP A 613 -3.26 -22.00 -0.10
C ASP A 613 -3.59 -21.80 1.40
N TYR A 614 -3.72 -22.91 2.16
CA TYR A 614 -4.14 -22.93 3.57
C TYR A 614 -3.16 -23.64 4.49
N CYS A 615 -2.46 -24.65 3.98
CA CYS A 615 -1.63 -25.55 4.76
C CYS A 615 -0.20 -25.62 4.20
N ASN A 616 0.80 -25.61 5.08
CA ASN A 616 2.21 -25.78 4.70
C ASN A 616 2.57 -27.23 4.32
N ASN A 617 1.79 -28.20 4.78
CA ASN A 617 2.02 -29.62 4.52
C ASN A 617 0.73 -30.25 4.01
N CYS A 618 0.76 -30.77 2.80
CA CYS A 618 -0.40 -31.32 2.10
C CYS A 618 -0.11 -32.75 1.66
N GLY A 619 -1.00 -33.67 2.03
CA GLY A 619 -0.96 -35.06 1.58
C GLY A 619 -1.44 -35.19 0.13
N PRO A 620 -1.20 -36.34 -0.51
CA PRO A 620 -1.75 -36.60 -1.84
C PRO A 620 -3.29 -36.60 -1.80
N PRO A 621 -3.97 -36.20 -2.88
CA PRO A 621 -5.42 -36.27 -2.96
C PRO A 621 -5.93 -37.69 -2.67
N ILE A 622 -6.91 -37.81 -1.78
CA ILE A 622 -7.53 -39.08 -1.41
C ILE A 622 -8.79 -39.28 -2.27
N VAL A 623 -9.25 -40.53 -2.41
CA VAL A 623 -10.52 -40.85 -3.08
C VAL A 623 -11.65 -40.02 -2.47
N ILE A 624 -12.28 -39.19 -3.29
CA ILE A 624 -13.33 -38.25 -2.89
C ILE A 624 -14.64 -39.03 -2.73
N PRO A 625 -15.28 -39.03 -1.55
CA PRO A 625 -16.65 -39.52 -1.40
C PRO A 625 -17.62 -38.75 -2.31
N ASP A 626 -18.67 -39.41 -2.81
CA ASP A 626 -19.67 -38.77 -3.67
C ASP A 626 -20.38 -37.58 -3.00
N TYR A 627 -20.41 -37.56 -1.65
CA TYR A 627 -21.04 -36.52 -0.86
C TYR A 627 -20.26 -36.26 0.44
N ILE A 628 -19.95 -34.98 0.71
CA ILE A 628 -19.41 -34.51 1.97
C ILE A 628 -20.25 -33.34 2.43
N GLY A 629 -20.79 -33.45 3.64
CA GLY A 629 -21.65 -32.41 4.20
C GLY A 629 -22.70 -32.95 5.16
N ASP A 630 -23.56 -32.04 5.59
CA ASP A 630 -24.65 -32.34 6.50
C ASP A 630 -25.77 -33.13 5.81
N SER A 631 -26.42 -34.03 6.54
CA SER A 631 -27.61 -34.71 6.06
C SER A 631 -28.74 -33.73 5.74
N GLU A 632 -29.72 -34.15 4.95
CA GLU A 632 -30.95 -33.37 4.73
C GLU A 632 -31.62 -33.02 6.07
N LEU A 633 -32.07 -31.76 6.20
CA LEU A 633 -32.78 -31.26 7.36
C LEU A 633 -34.18 -30.80 6.96
N ASP A 634 -35.16 -31.06 7.82
CA ASP A 634 -36.53 -30.59 7.61
C ASP A 634 -36.62 -29.07 7.74
N GLU A 635 -37.47 -28.47 6.89
CA GLU A 635 -37.71 -27.05 6.92
C GLU A 635 -38.49 -26.65 8.20
N PRO A 636 -37.95 -25.76 9.04
CA PRO A 636 -38.61 -25.37 10.27
C PRO A 636 -39.91 -24.62 9.96
N CYS A 637 -41.03 -25.28 10.24
CA CYS A 637 -42.35 -24.69 10.17
C CYS A 637 -42.96 -24.75 11.56
N SER A 638 -43.45 -23.63 12.09
CA SER A 638 -44.27 -23.73 13.29
C SER A 638 -45.48 -24.59 12.92
N ALA A 639 -45.61 -25.74 13.58
CA ALA A 639 -46.88 -26.42 13.61
C ALA A 639 -47.86 -25.38 14.15
N PHE A 640 -48.80 -24.91 13.32
CA PHE A 640 -50.08 -24.52 13.87
C PHE A 640 -50.48 -25.71 14.72
N SER A 641 -50.37 -25.57 16.04
CA SER A 641 -51.07 -26.42 16.98
C SER A 641 -52.47 -26.48 16.40
N ARG A 642 -52.83 -27.63 15.81
CA ARG A 642 -54.22 -27.96 15.61
C ARG A 642 -54.74 -27.93 17.04
N PHE A 643 -55.31 -26.80 17.45
CA PHE A 643 -56.14 -26.74 18.63
C PHE A 643 -57.10 -27.88 18.41
N SER A 644 -56.88 -28.94 19.18
CA SER A 644 -57.64 -30.15 19.08
C SER A 644 -59.08 -29.70 19.24
N ILE A 645 -59.87 -29.88 18.18
CA ILE A 645 -61.32 -29.59 18.17
C ILE A 645 -62.04 -30.40 19.27
N PHE A 646 -61.34 -31.29 19.98
CA PHE A 646 -61.80 -31.95 21.21
C PHE A 646 -61.91 -31.04 22.44
N GLY A 647 -61.31 -29.85 22.48
CA GLY A 647 -61.37 -28.96 23.66
C GLY A 647 -62.63 -28.10 23.78
N LEU A 648 -63.39 -27.90 22.70
CA LEU A 648 -64.57 -27.03 22.68
C LEU A 648 -65.91 -27.77 22.88
N LEU A 649 -65.91 -29.10 22.89
CA LEU A 649 -67.10 -29.90 23.22
C LEU A 649 -67.29 -30.14 24.72
N LEU A 650 -66.30 -29.82 25.57
CA LEU A 650 -66.40 -30.00 27.03
C LEU A 650 -66.92 -28.76 27.78
N PHE A 651 -67.06 -27.61 27.12
CA PHE A 651 -67.58 -26.38 27.77
C PHE A 651 -69.11 -26.22 27.68
N TYR A 652 -69.82 -27.10 26.97
CA TYR A 652 -71.29 -27.07 26.87
C TYR A 652 -72.02 -28.02 27.84
N LEU A 653 -71.31 -28.69 28.76
CA LEU A 653 -71.88 -29.65 29.72
C LEU A 653 -71.72 -29.26 31.20
N VAL A 654 -71.29 -28.03 31.52
CA VAL A 654 -71.10 -27.57 32.92
C VAL A 654 -71.95 -26.33 33.26
N PHE A 655 -72.91 -25.96 32.42
CA PHE A 655 -74.00 -25.04 32.84
C PHE A 655 -75.36 -25.66 32.52
N LEU A 656 -75.73 -26.62 33.37
CA LEU A 656 -77.10 -27.00 33.70
C LEU A 656 -77.23 -27.00 35.23
#